data_AF-A0A940C719-F1
#
_entry.id   AF-A0A940C719-F1
#
_cell.length_a   1.000
_cell.length_b   1.000
_cell.length_c   1.000
_cell.angle_alpha   90.00
_cell.angle_beta   90.00
_cell.angle_gamma   90.00
#
_symmetry.space_group_name_H-M   'P 1'
#
loop_
_entity.id
_entity.type
_entity.pdbx_description
1 polymer ?
#
loop_
_entity_poly.entity_id
_entity_poly.type
_entity_poly.pdbx_seq_one_letter_code
_entity_poly.pdbx_strand_id
1 'polypeptide(L)'
;MRPVRTRTVLSLFFAVTVFLAILSCAAAGASGGNTSSDALRVSLPYSAKSDTKAKYLYAVGGYHSVDNGAPAWGTSNYADIRLIGDRMGTLDIEYADGTVDSVPLIFGYTMWFYNNWKEDGAPFKGSGTDKDLKAVLTRSLSLLGAFEGKENCVLRIALRDKAIKKIKVTDDPGKNGEPLFSCAFLANDPQGTLSDKKFSFSAADSFFNAHTVDSADPLPAQVRTDLETLRHALYTYEEDYAGALPFTIPGNYSGPRIYFSGNPFANIATGVVYTNLKNLAERTDKDGFMHTSYKGAPSWRYDGFGVWVENADSYYDSFYSRDGGRGIMSLLLYGENGKAQAASMFANRQMMYFRDKNITFNGSAVPGHYTVIVNKPLHYSEVLVPDAGWPTAYTKAAFGDDYKNLGNQETDGHGLMMLANYNTWRSTGRSADWVKTNWMHIKEACEWIKWCLDNPELSLSKNGLLYAESEAGMMKYTLYCNFPCYLGLKGYAQMAEAAGYAQEASEWARIAAELRQAMLDRLSNQKGWISARFGFYHDPVLTMMADFYGFDAADMENDLVELSRLAYGSDTGKAKDNGWYGAPGIGYDHSMLTQNALLSDNMSDASALLENLCRLSYAPRLPEPYMVPEGISVDLENGIIRRQGDLGNLVQQAEALKCYAIAAGVSPVLGSTLKLMPRLPENWSIFAKDVPVGGDGSGYIDYIVTYPAEGAQIAQFMLRDTKGIDSVKLRFGPFPKDTLFASAKLDDAFVPCEIGISGDSVWVWVDCGVPSAQERRVAVIYGNDVNNMPGWPENWNEMSDFGNSNNSHSLSHKHNYTAVIVIAAAAVLLTAAAIPAVLILKKKGHRSE
;
A
#
# COMPACT_ATOMS: atom_id res chain seq x y z
N MET A 1 8.77 42.70 7.40
CA MET A 1 7.88 43.76 6.86
C MET A 1 6.98 43.13 5.82
N ARG A 2 5.65 43.16 6.04
CA ARG A 2 4.59 42.83 5.05
C ARG A 2 4.02 44.14 4.49
N PRO A 3 3.32 44.10 3.34
CA PRO A 3 1.83 44.09 3.35
C PRO A 3 1.25 43.09 2.31
N VAL A 4 0.31 42.19 2.64
CA VAL A 4 -1.16 42.29 2.89
C VAL A 4 -2.05 42.24 1.61
N ARG A 5 -2.77 41.08 1.49
CA ARG A 5 -4.11 40.76 0.92
C ARG A 5 -4.38 41.04 -0.58
N THR A 6 -5.02 40.16 -1.36
CA THR A 6 -6.34 39.50 -1.14
C THR A 6 -6.60 38.46 -2.26
N ARG A 7 -7.11 37.26 -1.97
CA ARG A 7 -8.36 36.70 -2.53
C ARG A 7 -8.57 35.23 -2.15
N THR A 8 -9.78 34.99 -1.70
CA THR A 8 -10.33 33.75 -1.15
C THR A 8 -11.47 33.29 -2.07
N VAL A 9 -11.71 31.98 -2.06
CA VAL A 9 -12.98 31.26 -2.33
C VAL A 9 -13.25 30.83 -3.77
N LEU A 10 -12.95 29.54 -3.97
CA LEU A 10 -13.65 28.57 -4.80
C LEU A 10 -15.08 28.34 -4.23
N SER A 11 -16.04 28.08 -5.11
CA SER A 11 -17.35 27.43 -4.88
C SER A 11 -18.58 28.33 -4.76
N LEU A 12 -19.29 28.52 -5.88
CA LEU A 12 -20.75 28.39 -6.02
C LEU A 12 -21.10 28.80 -7.46
N PHE A 13 -21.50 27.91 -8.36
CA PHE A 13 -22.28 28.32 -9.54
C PHE A 13 -22.99 27.12 -10.21
N PHE A 14 -24.27 26.91 -9.88
CA PHE A 14 -25.28 26.49 -10.85
C PHE A 14 -26.69 26.97 -10.43
N ALA A 15 -27.30 27.79 -11.29
CA ALA A 15 -28.72 28.22 -11.41
C ALA A 15 -29.33 29.07 -10.24
N VAL A 16 -30.05 30.20 -10.43
CA VAL A 16 -31.14 30.56 -11.35
C VAL A 16 -31.25 32.11 -11.52
N THR A 17 -31.81 32.56 -12.67
CA THR A 17 -32.49 33.85 -12.98
C THR A 17 -31.73 35.06 -13.57
N VAL A 18 -31.62 35.10 -14.91
CA VAL A 18 -32.31 35.99 -15.88
C VAL A 18 -32.73 37.44 -15.50
N PHE A 19 -32.42 38.38 -16.43
CA PHE A 19 -32.97 39.73 -16.74
C PHE A 19 -32.46 40.99 -15.99
N LEU A 20 -31.57 41.77 -16.63
CA LEU A 20 -31.84 43.13 -17.17
C LEU A 20 -30.61 43.70 -17.92
N ALA A 21 -30.89 44.39 -19.02
CA ALA A 21 -29.97 44.76 -20.08
C ALA A 21 -29.67 46.28 -20.15
N ILE A 22 -28.81 46.63 -21.11
CA ILE A 22 -28.67 47.91 -21.84
C ILE A 22 -27.69 48.96 -21.26
N LEU A 23 -26.51 49.13 -21.88
CA LEU A 23 -26.13 50.26 -22.76
C LEU A 23 -24.60 50.30 -23.02
N SER A 24 -24.17 49.88 -24.22
CA SER A 24 -23.24 50.61 -25.08
C SER A 24 -23.15 49.90 -26.43
N CYS A 25 -23.86 50.45 -27.42
CA CYS A 25 -23.84 50.02 -28.81
C CYS A 25 -22.96 50.96 -29.66
N ALA A 26 -22.44 50.36 -30.74
CA ALA A 26 -21.97 50.94 -31.99
C ALA A 26 -20.56 51.59 -31.90
N ALA A 27 -19.56 51.20 -32.71
CA ALA A 27 -19.63 50.96 -34.15
C ALA A 27 -18.25 50.45 -34.64
N ALA A 28 -18.27 49.42 -35.51
CA ALA A 28 -17.25 48.97 -36.47
C ALA A 28 -17.20 47.44 -36.37
N GLY A 29 -17.60 46.65 -37.35
CA GLY A 29 -18.01 46.88 -38.72
C GLY A 29 -18.17 45.48 -39.27
N ALA A 30 -19.29 45.22 -39.93
CA ALA A 30 -19.61 43.92 -40.48
C ALA A 30 -18.46 43.37 -41.34
N SER A 31 -17.92 42.23 -40.94
CA SER A 31 -17.44 41.23 -41.89
C SER A 31 -17.84 39.87 -41.33
N GLY A 32 -19.01 39.40 -41.77
CA GLY A 32 -19.36 37.99 -41.67
C GLY A 32 -18.32 37.22 -42.46
N GLY A 33 -17.42 36.55 -41.75
CA GLY A 33 -16.56 35.52 -42.30
C GLY A 33 -17.40 34.27 -42.50
N ASN A 34 -17.69 33.97 -43.76
CA ASN A 34 -18.39 32.79 -44.23
C ASN A 34 -18.04 31.51 -43.47
N THR A 35 -19.07 30.88 -42.89
CA THR A 35 -19.15 29.44 -42.72
C THR A 35 -19.11 28.79 -44.10
N SER A 36 -17.96 28.23 -44.50
CA SER A 36 -17.88 27.24 -45.56
C SER A 36 -17.12 26.02 -45.06
N SER A 37 -17.80 25.17 -44.30
CA SER A 37 -17.49 23.74 -44.25
C SER A 37 -18.83 23.02 -44.33
N ASP A 38 -18.99 22.07 -45.25
CA ASP A 38 -20.16 21.20 -45.44
C ASP A 38 -20.36 20.22 -44.25
N ALA A 39 -20.20 20.71 -43.03
CA ALA A 39 -20.20 19.93 -41.80
C ALA A 39 -21.52 20.09 -41.03
N LEU A 40 -22.21 18.98 -40.80
CA LEU A 40 -23.43 18.93 -40.01
C LEU A 40 -23.10 18.68 -38.53
N ARG A 41 -23.38 19.65 -37.67
CA ARG A 41 -23.31 19.46 -36.21
C ARG A 41 -24.51 18.64 -35.73
N VAL A 42 -24.25 17.61 -34.93
CA VAL A 42 -25.25 16.70 -34.35
C VAL A 42 -25.05 16.53 -32.84
N SER A 43 -26.12 16.15 -32.14
CA SER A 43 -26.05 15.68 -30.75
C SER A 43 -25.97 14.16 -30.73
N LEU A 44 -25.38 13.58 -29.68
CA LEU A 44 -25.36 12.14 -29.46
C LEU A 44 -26.38 11.77 -28.36
N PRO A 45 -27.22 10.73 -28.56
CA PRO A 45 -27.35 9.92 -29.78
C PRO A 45 -27.95 10.72 -30.95
N TYR A 46 -27.54 10.37 -32.16
CA TYR A 46 -28.03 10.95 -33.41
C TYR A 46 -28.87 9.93 -34.18
N SER A 47 -29.99 10.37 -34.75
CA SER A 47 -30.78 9.60 -35.72
C SER A 47 -30.95 10.44 -36.99
N ALA A 48 -30.60 9.86 -38.13
CA ALA A 48 -30.68 10.56 -39.41
C ALA A 48 -32.14 10.77 -39.82
N LYS A 49 -32.45 11.99 -40.31
CA LYS A 49 -33.79 12.36 -40.81
C LYS A 49 -33.95 12.15 -42.32
N SER A 50 -32.83 11.94 -43.03
CA SER A 50 -32.72 11.75 -44.47
C SER A 50 -31.44 10.95 -44.77
N ASP A 51 -31.21 10.60 -46.05
CA ASP A 51 -30.02 9.87 -46.52
C ASP A 51 -28.71 10.65 -46.25
N THR A 52 -28.23 10.58 -45.01
CA THR A 52 -27.11 11.39 -44.52
C THR A 52 -25.82 10.62 -44.75
N LYS A 53 -24.93 11.14 -45.59
CA LYS A 53 -23.60 10.57 -45.85
C LYS A 53 -22.52 11.56 -45.43
N ALA A 54 -21.49 11.04 -44.77
CA ALA A 54 -20.32 11.81 -44.39
C ALA A 54 -19.08 10.93 -44.50
N LYS A 55 -17.95 11.53 -44.88
CA LYS A 55 -16.65 10.85 -44.89
C LYS A 55 -16.07 10.70 -43.49
N TYR A 56 -16.30 11.69 -42.63
CA TYR A 56 -15.76 11.73 -41.27
C TYR A 56 -16.81 12.09 -40.23
N LEU A 57 -16.69 11.47 -39.07
CA LEU A 57 -17.31 11.88 -37.82
C LEU A 57 -16.24 12.49 -36.90
N TYR A 58 -16.44 13.71 -36.44
CA TYR A 58 -15.63 14.34 -35.41
C TYR A 58 -16.44 14.35 -34.11
N ALA A 59 -16.16 13.42 -33.20
CA ALA A 59 -16.81 13.36 -31.90
C ALA A 59 -16.05 14.22 -30.89
N VAL A 60 -16.73 15.17 -30.24
CA VAL A 60 -16.14 16.09 -29.26
C VAL A 60 -16.39 15.56 -27.86
N GLY A 61 -15.32 15.30 -27.12
CA GLY A 61 -15.33 14.60 -25.84
C GLY A 61 -14.22 13.56 -25.80
N GLY A 62 -14.50 12.39 -25.23
CA GLY A 62 -13.49 11.35 -25.00
C GLY A 62 -12.93 11.36 -23.59
N TYR A 63 -13.68 11.92 -22.64
CA TYR A 63 -13.46 11.79 -21.20
C TYR A 63 -14.52 10.88 -20.57
N HIS A 64 -14.34 10.53 -19.31
CA HIS A 64 -15.24 9.68 -18.55
C HIS A 64 -15.93 10.46 -17.44
N SER A 65 -17.16 10.10 -17.08
CA SER A 65 -17.93 10.79 -16.03
C SER A 65 -17.34 10.63 -14.63
N VAL A 66 -16.62 9.52 -14.42
CA VAL A 66 -15.74 9.31 -13.27
C VAL A 66 -14.30 9.45 -13.75
N ASP A 67 -13.73 10.63 -13.49
CA ASP A 67 -12.40 11.03 -13.97
C ASP A 67 -11.33 10.72 -12.92
N ASN A 68 -11.13 9.43 -12.69
CA ASN A 68 -10.05 8.86 -11.88
C ASN A 68 -9.60 7.54 -12.52
N GLY A 69 -8.42 7.06 -12.17
CA GLY A 69 -8.03 5.69 -12.54
C GLY A 69 -8.38 4.64 -11.50
N ALA A 70 -8.48 5.04 -10.22
CA ALA A 70 -8.99 4.20 -9.14
C ALA A 70 -9.46 5.07 -7.96
N PRO A 71 -10.21 4.52 -6.99
CA PRO A 71 -10.55 5.21 -5.74
C PRO A 71 -9.31 5.57 -4.92
N ALA A 72 -9.35 6.70 -4.20
CA ALA A 72 -8.20 7.32 -3.54
C ALA A 72 -7.48 6.47 -2.49
N TRP A 73 -8.05 5.39 -1.96
CA TRP A 73 -7.32 4.49 -1.06
C TRP A 73 -6.96 3.14 -1.68
N GLY A 74 -7.52 2.81 -2.84
CA GLY A 74 -7.32 1.53 -3.49
C GLY A 74 -8.59 0.71 -3.49
N THR A 75 -8.66 -0.28 -4.38
CA THR A 75 -9.81 -1.17 -4.51
C THR A 75 -9.43 -2.47 -5.22
N SER A 76 -10.21 -3.52 -4.96
CA SER A 76 -10.19 -4.75 -5.76
C SER A 76 -11.46 -4.90 -6.62
N ASN A 77 -12.37 -3.92 -6.58
CA ASN A 77 -13.59 -3.93 -7.37
C ASN A 77 -13.31 -3.47 -8.80
N TYR A 78 -13.41 -4.39 -9.76
CA TYR A 78 -13.19 -4.14 -11.18
C TYR A 78 -13.99 -2.94 -11.73
N ALA A 79 -15.24 -2.77 -11.26
CA ALA A 79 -16.11 -1.68 -11.71
C ALA A 79 -15.58 -0.28 -11.36
N ASP A 80 -14.69 -0.19 -10.37
CA ASP A 80 -14.12 1.06 -9.89
C ASP A 80 -12.70 1.33 -10.42
N ILE A 81 -12.12 0.39 -11.17
CA ILE A 81 -10.77 0.49 -11.74
C ILE A 81 -10.86 0.95 -13.20
N ARG A 82 -10.04 1.93 -13.59
CA ARG A 82 -10.02 2.54 -14.93
C ARG A 82 -8.56 2.79 -15.32
N LEU A 83 -7.97 1.83 -16.00
CA LEU A 83 -6.55 1.84 -16.37
C LEU A 83 -6.37 2.05 -17.87
N ILE A 84 -5.14 2.37 -18.31
CA ILE A 84 -4.81 2.38 -19.73
C ILE A 84 -5.12 1.00 -20.33
N GLY A 85 -5.77 0.98 -21.49
CA GLY A 85 -6.23 -0.24 -22.15
C GLY A 85 -7.64 -0.67 -21.78
N ASP A 86 -8.21 -0.17 -20.68
CA ASP A 86 -9.58 -0.52 -20.32
C ASP A 86 -10.57 0.10 -21.31
N ARG A 87 -11.54 -0.72 -21.72
CA ARG A 87 -12.69 -0.29 -22.53
C ARG A 87 -13.81 0.17 -21.60
N MET A 88 -14.35 1.36 -21.87
CA MET A 88 -15.46 1.96 -21.10
C MET A 88 -16.77 2.02 -21.89
N GLY A 89 -16.77 1.50 -23.13
CA GLY A 89 -17.94 1.53 -24.00
C GLY A 89 -17.61 1.43 -25.48
N THR A 90 -18.57 1.81 -26.31
CA THR A 90 -18.43 1.98 -27.77
C THR A 90 -19.14 3.23 -28.27
N LEU A 91 -18.65 3.75 -29.39
CA LEU A 91 -19.40 4.62 -30.27
C LEU A 91 -19.86 3.78 -31.47
N ASP A 92 -21.16 3.47 -31.49
CA ASP A 92 -21.79 2.63 -32.53
C ASP A 92 -22.35 3.50 -33.66
N ILE A 93 -22.02 3.14 -34.89
CA ILE A 93 -22.48 3.78 -36.14
C ILE A 93 -23.29 2.74 -36.91
N GLU A 94 -24.61 2.92 -36.93
CA GLU A 94 -25.54 2.10 -37.69
C GLU A 94 -25.81 2.77 -39.05
N TYR A 95 -25.64 2.02 -40.13
CA TYR A 95 -25.90 2.46 -41.50
C TYR A 95 -27.29 2.01 -41.97
N ALA A 96 -27.82 2.69 -42.99
CA ALA A 96 -29.16 2.43 -43.52
C ALA A 96 -29.34 1.01 -44.09
N ASP A 97 -28.26 0.36 -44.50
CA ASP A 97 -28.26 -1.03 -44.99
C ASP A 97 -28.19 -2.07 -43.87
N GLY A 98 -28.19 -1.65 -42.60
CA GLY A 98 -28.11 -2.52 -41.43
C GLY A 98 -26.68 -2.85 -40.98
N THR A 99 -25.65 -2.38 -41.67
CA THR A 99 -24.26 -2.49 -41.18
C THR A 99 -24.13 -1.71 -39.87
N VAL A 100 -23.38 -2.25 -38.91
CA VAL A 100 -23.03 -1.55 -37.67
C VAL A 100 -21.52 -1.62 -37.50
N ASP A 101 -20.88 -0.45 -37.43
CA ASP A 101 -19.48 -0.33 -37.00
C ASP A 101 -19.46 0.13 -35.54
N SER A 102 -18.63 -0.50 -34.70
CA SER A 102 -18.50 -0.16 -33.28
C SER A 102 -17.06 0.25 -32.97
N VAL A 103 -16.86 1.55 -32.76
CA VAL A 103 -15.56 2.10 -32.36
C VAL A 103 -15.40 1.94 -30.85
N PRO A 104 -14.38 1.20 -30.35
CA PRO A 104 -14.22 1.00 -28.92
C PRO A 104 -13.74 2.29 -28.27
N LEU A 105 -14.23 2.55 -27.06
CA LEU A 105 -13.86 3.70 -26.24
C LEU A 105 -12.89 3.22 -25.16
N ILE A 106 -11.58 3.44 -25.37
CA ILE A 106 -10.48 2.83 -24.60
C ILE A 106 -9.55 3.91 -24.04
N PHE A 107 -9.22 3.85 -22.75
CA PHE A 107 -8.23 4.74 -22.14
C PHE A 107 -6.84 4.56 -22.77
N GLY A 108 -6.23 5.66 -23.22
CA GLY A 108 -4.94 5.65 -23.94
C GLY A 108 -5.05 5.55 -25.45
N TYR A 109 -6.29 5.49 -25.98
CA TYR A 109 -6.57 5.47 -27.40
C TYR A 109 -7.67 6.46 -27.79
N THR A 110 -8.93 6.11 -27.56
CA THR A 110 -10.13 6.90 -27.93
C THR A 110 -10.79 7.55 -26.72
N MET A 111 -10.25 7.32 -25.52
CA MET A 111 -10.60 7.98 -24.27
C MET A 111 -9.35 8.38 -23.47
N TRP A 112 -9.51 9.34 -22.58
CA TRP A 112 -8.44 9.84 -21.71
C TRP A 112 -8.93 10.31 -20.33
N PHE A 113 -7.98 10.64 -19.45
CA PHE A 113 -8.21 11.26 -18.14
C PHE A 113 -7.99 12.77 -18.23
N TYR A 114 -8.83 13.57 -17.59
CA TYR A 114 -8.70 15.04 -17.64
C TYR A 114 -7.99 15.59 -16.41
N ASN A 115 -8.55 15.43 -15.21
CA ASN A 115 -8.05 16.02 -13.98
C ASN A 115 -6.72 15.41 -13.55
N ASN A 116 -6.59 14.07 -13.55
CA ASN A 116 -5.32 13.41 -13.20
C ASN A 116 -4.20 13.69 -14.21
N TRP A 117 -4.52 14.20 -15.41
CA TRP A 117 -3.54 14.53 -16.43
C TRP A 117 -3.03 15.97 -16.38
N LYS A 118 -3.61 16.81 -15.51
CA LYS A 118 -3.20 18.22 -15.32
C LYS A 118 -1.86 18.34 -14.61
N GLU A 119 -1.54 17.40 -13.74
CA GLU A 119 -0.25 17.34 -13.07
C GLU A 119 0.78 16.64 -13.96
N ASP A 120 2.00 17.17 -13.99
CA ASP A 120 3.10 16.51 -14.69
C ASP A 120 3.52 15.25 -13.92
N GLY A 121 3.38 14.09 -14.58
CA GLY A 121 3.73 12.80 -14.01
C GLY A 121 4.54 11.93 -14.98
N ALA A 122 5.55 11.25 -14.44
CA ALA A 122 6.29 10.22 -15.11
C ALA A 122 5.38 9.00 -15.40
N PRO A 123 5.63 8.25 -16.48
CA PRO A 123 6.76 8.39 -17.40
C PRO A 123 6.50 9.33 -18.58
N PHE A 124 5.40 10.10 -18.60
CA PHE A 124 4.96 10.80 -19.81
C PHE A 124 5.20 12.32 -19.81
N LYS A 125 5.22 12.96 -18.64
CA LYS A 125 5.46 14.40 -18.44
C LYS A 125 6.46 14.64 -17.31
N GLY A 126 6.95 15.88 -17.21
CA GLY A 126 7.90 16.27 -16.18
C GLY A 126 9.33 15.77 -16.43
N SER A 127 10.16 15.83 -15.38
CA SER A 127 11.58 15.45 -15.43
C SER A 127 11.81 13.97 -15.75
N GLY A 128 10.96 13.08 -15.25
CA GLY A 128 11.03 11.62 -15.43
C GLY A 128 10.38 11.13 -16.72
N THR A 129 10.28 11.99 -17.74
CA THR A 129 9.71 11.60 -19.03
C THR A 129 10.60 10.57 -19.72
N ASP A 130 10.04 9.40 -20.00
CA ASP A 130 10.59 8.44 -20.95
C ASP A 130 10.13 8.82 -22.37
N LYS A 131 11.10 9.11 -23.25
CA LYS A 131 10.81 9.60 -24.61
C LYS A 131 10.12 8.55 -25.47
N ASP A 132 10.42 7.28 -25.27
CA ASP A 132 9.86 6.19 -26.06
C ASP A 132 8.44 5.91 -25.61
N LEU A 133 8.18 5.85 -24.29
CA LEU A 133 6.82 5.69 -23.76
C LEU A 133 5.93 6.89 -24.09
N LYS A 134 6.47 8.11 -24.02
CA LYS A 134 5.76 9.30 -24.50
C LYS A 134 5.42 9.20 -25.99
N ALA A 135 6.34 8.73 -26.82
CA ALA A 135 6.10 8.55 -28.25
C ALA A 135 5.06 7.46 -28.52
N VAL A 136 5.06 6.37 -27.75
CA VAL A 136 4.03 5.32 -27.81
C VAL A 136 2.65 5.90 -27.45
N LEU A 137 2.54 6.60 -26.31
CA LEU A 137 1.28 7.22 -25.89
C LEU A 137 0.78 8.26 -26.90
N THR A 138 1.66 9.13 -27.38
CA THR A 138 1.28 10.17 -28.35
C THR A 138 0.77 9.55 -29.65
N ARG A 139 1.35 8.41 -30.08
CA ARG A 139 0.94 7.69 -31.28
C ARG A 139 -0.35 6.90 -31.09
N SER A 140 -0.55 6.31 -29.90
CA SER A 140 -1.77 5.54 -29.61
C SER A 140 -2.97 6.43 -29.36
N LEU A 141 -2.79 7.62 -28.77
CA LEU A 141 -3.89 8.49 -28.34
C LEU A 141 -4.51 9.27 -29.50
N SER A 142 -5.60 8.74 -30.06
CA SER A 142 -6.35 9.34 -31.18
C SER A 142 -7.33 10.45 -30.76
N LEU A 143 -6.97 11.24 -29.75
CA LEU A 143 -7.75 12.36 -29.23
C LEU A 143 -6.96 13.67 -29.32
N LEU A 144 -7.35 14.53 -30.26
CA LEU A 144 -6.74 15.86 -30.39
C LEU A 144 -6.97 16.65 -29.10
N GLY A 145 -5.90 17.18 -28.51
CA GLY A 145 -5.97 18.01 -27.30
C GLY A 145 -5.87 17.24 -25.98
N ALA A 146 -6.01 15.91 -25.98
CA ALA A 146 -5.98 15.11 -24.76
C ALA A 146 -4.59 15.10 -24.13
N PHE A 147 -3.53 14.90 -24.94
CA PHE A 147 -2.16 14.96 -24.45
C PHE A 147 -1.82 16.32 -23.85
N GLU A 148 -2.29 17.41 -24.46
CA GLU A 148 -2.10 18.79 -23.97
C GLU A 148 -2.99 19.15 -22.76
N GLY A 149 -3.93 18.28 -22.36
CA GLY A 149 -4.83 18.51 -21.23
C GLY A 149 -5.93 19.55 -21.50
N LYS A 150 -6.46 19.61 -22.73
CA LYS A 150 -7.55 20.52 -23.10
C LYS A 150 -8.90 20.02 -22.57
N GLU A 151 -9.78 20.92 -22.15
CA GLU A 151 -11.13 20.58 -21.65
C GLU A 151 -12.01 19.89 -22.71
N ASN A 152 -11.79 20.17 -24.00
CA ASN A 152 -12.50 19.53 -25.10
C ASN A 152 -11.51 18.82 -26.01
N CYS A 153 -11.64 17.51 -26.12
CA CYS A 153 -10.88 16.68 -27.04
C CYS A 153 -11.72 16.31 -28.26
N VAL A 154 -11.05 15.90 -29.34
CA VAL A 154 -11.73 15.54 -30.59
C VAL A 154 -11.20 14.22 -31.13
N LEU A 155 -12.11 13.27 -31.30
CA LEU A 155 -11.87 12.00 -31.98
C LEU A 155 -12.37 12.10 -33.43
N ARG A 156 -11.51 11.83 -34.43
CA ARG A 156 -11.91 11.71 -35.83
C ARG A 156 -12.04 10.25 -36.25
N ILE A 157 -13.22 9.88 -36.76
CA ILE A 157 -13.53 8.55 -37.28
C ILE A 157 -13.79 8.67 -38.77
N ALA A 158 -13.09 7.89 -39.60
CA ALA A 158 -13.41 7.68 -41.01
C ALA A 158 -14.60 6.73 -41.11
N LEU A 159 -15.62 7.14 -41.84
CA LEU A 159 -16.87 6.40 -42.01
C LEU A 159 -16.87 5.66 -43.34
N ARG A 160 -17.67 4.60 -43.43
CA ARG A 160 -17.95 3.94 -44.71
C ARG A 160 -18.69 4.90 -45.64
N ASP A 161 -18.50 4.74 -46.95
CA ASP A 161 -19.33 5.41 -47.97
C ASP A 161 -20.73 4.79 -48.05
N LYS A 162 -21.48 4.95 -46.96
CA LYS A 162 -22.82 4.44 -46.72
C LYS A 162 -23.63 5.50 -45.99
N ALA A 163 -24.94 5.47 -46.20
CA ALA A 163 -25.84 6.36 -45.48
C ALA A 163 -25.93 5.98 -44.01
N ILE A 164 -25.75 6.96 -43.13
CA ILE A 164 -25.81 6.80 -41.68
C ILE A 164 -27.27 6.82 -41.27
N LYS A 165 -27.67 5.84 -40.45
CA LYS A 165 -29.00 5.75 -39.85
C LYS A 165 -28.99 6.27 -38.41
N LYS A 166 -28.03 5.84 -37.61
CA LYS A 166 -27.95 6.17 -36.18
C LYS A 166 -26.51 6.20 -35.69
N ILE A 167 -26.21 7.09 -34.74
CA ILE A 167 -24.96 7.10 -33.98
C ILE A 167 -25.32 7.11 -32.49
N LYS A 168 -24.74 6.21 -31.70
CA LYS A 168 -24.95 6.18 -30.25
C LYS A 168 -23.66 5.87 -29.50
N VAL A 169 -23.54 6.43 -28.31
CA VAL A 169 -22.56 5.98 -27.33
C VAL A 169 -23.24 4.94 -26.47
N THR A 170 -22.55 3.81 -26.25
CA THR A 170 -22.97 2.73 -25.36
C THR A 170 -21.90 2.59 -24.29
N ASP A 171 -22.30 2.59 -23.03
CA ASP A 171 -21.44 2.39 -21.86
C ASP A 171 -21.02 0.90 -21.70
N ASP A 172 -19.97 0.68 -20.94
CA ASP A 172 -19.62 -0.66 -20.44
C ASP A 172 -20.40 -0.94 -19.14
N PRO A 173 -21.36 -1.89 -19.14
CA PRO A 173 -22.15 -2.18 -17.95
C PRO A 173 -21.33 -2.77 -16.79
N GLY A 174 -20.09 -3.21 -17.05
CA GLY A 174 -19.16 -3.69 -16.02
C GLY A 174 -18.38 -2.58 -15.31
N LYS A 175 -18.46 -1.33 -15.76
CA LYS A 175 -17.73 -0.19 -15.18
C LYS A 175 -18.70 0.84 -14.62
N ASN A 176 -18.34 1.44 -13.49
CA ASN A 176 -19.11 2.55 -12.92
C ASN A 176 -18.80 3.83 -13.70
N GLY A 177 -19.85 4.52 -14.17
CA GLY A 177 -19.75 5.77 -14.95
C GLY A 177 -20.05 5.56 -16.43
N GLU A 178 -19.81 6.59 -17.25
CA GLU A 178 -20.13 6.57 -18.68
C GLU A 178 -19.14 7.45 -19.48
N PRO A 179 -18.86 7.11 -20.76
CA PRO A 179 -18.13 7.98 -21.66
C PRO A 179 -18.90 9.27 -22.01
N LEU A 180 -18.21 10.40 -21.96
CA LEU A 180 -18.80 11.73 -22.18
C LEU A 180 -18.41 12.32 -23.54
N PHE A 181 -19.43 12.63 -24.34
CA PHE A 181 -19.32 13.38 -25.60
C PHE A 181 -20.37 14.49 -25.66
N SER A 182 -19.94 15.73 -25.91
CA SER A 182 -20.80 16.91 -25.88
C SER A 182 -21.57 17.13 -27.18
N CYS A 183 -20.94 16.85 -28.32
CA CYS A 183 -21.54 16.88 -29.65
C CYS A 183 -20.67 16.13 -30.66
N ALA A 184 -21.12 16.06 -31.91
CA ALA A 184 -20.30 15.60 -33.01
C ALA A 184 -20.54 16.39 -34.30
N PHE A 185 -19.63 16.27 -35.26
CA PHE A 185 -19.75 16.87 -36.59
C PHE A 185 -19.57 15.81 -37.67
N LEU A 186 -20.48 15.80 -38.64
CA LEU A 186 -20.42 14.95 -39.83
C LEU A 186 -19.92 15.78 -41.01
N ALA A 187 -18.79 15.44 -41.63
CA ALA A 187 -18.20 16.24 -42.70
C ALA A 187 -17.63 15.38 -43.84
N ASN A 188 -17.68 15.92 -45.07
CA ASN A 188 -17.13 15.28 -46.28
C ASN A 188 -15.76 15.82 -46.67
N ASP A 189 -15.51 17.11 -46.45
CA ASP A 189 -14.24 17.78 -46.75
C ASP A 189 -13.56 18.22 -45.43
N PRO A 190 -12.34 17.76 -45.13
CA PRO A 190 -11.62 18.14 -43.92
C PRO A 190 -11.00 19.55 -44.04
N GLN A 191 -11.74 20.54 -44.53
CA GLN A 191 -11.28 21.91 -44.69
C GLN A 191 -12.06 22.85 -43.75
N GLY A 192 -11.35 23.83 -43.19
CA GLY A 192 -11.94 24.87 -42.35
C GLY A 192 -11.94 24.58 -40.84
N THR A 193 -12.68 25.41 -40.12
CA THR A 193 -12.79 25.38 -38.65
C THR A 193 -14.17 24.89 -38.25
N LEU A 194 -14.23 23.86 -37.40
CA LEU A 194 -15.45 23.39 -36.77
C LEU A 194 -15.55 24.03 -35.39
N SER A 195 -16.71 24.57 -35.06
CA SER A 195 -16.91 25.34 -33.84
C SER A 195 -18.28 25.07 -33.22
N ASP A 196 -18.30 25.10 -31.89
CA ASP A 196 -19.50 25.22 -31.07
C ASP A 196 -19.33 26.41 -30.12
N LYS A 197 -20.36 26.77 -29.35
CA LYS A 197 -20.40 27.99 -28.52
C LYS A 197 -19.19 28.21 -27.59
N LYS A 198 -18.46 27.15 -27.23
CA LYS A 198 -17.37 27.20 -26.23
C LYS A 198 -16.00 26.72 -26.74
N PHE A 199 -15.91 26.20 -27.96
CA PHE A 199 -14.65 25.65 -28.48
C PHE A 199 -14.63 25.65 -30.01
N SER A 200 -13.43 25.62 -30.58
CA SER A 200 -13.20 25.50 -32.02
C SER A 200 -11.93 24.72 -32.31
N PHE A 201 -11.91 23.96 -33.40
CA PHE A 201 -10.73 23.23 -33.86
C PHE A 201 -10.71 23.19 -35.39
N SER A 202 -9.52 22.96 -35.98
CA SER A 202 -9.40 22.80 -37.42
C SER A 202 -9.74 21.37 -37.83
N ALA A 203 -10.65 21.19 -38.80
CA ALA A 203 -10.93 19.87 -39.40
C ALA A 203 -9.72 19.33 -40.18
N ALA A 204 -8.82 20.23 -40.61
CA ALA A 204 -7.60 19.95 -41.34
C ALA A 204 -6.37 19.77 -40.42
N ASP A 205 -6.56 19.71 -39.09
CA ASP A 205 -5.43 19.62 -38.17
C ASP A 205 -4.53 18.42 -38.53
N SER A 206 -3.23 18.69 -38.66
CA SER A 206 -2.23 17.70 -39.05
C SER A 206 -2.20 16.48 -38.12
N PHE A 207 -2.62 16.64 -36.86
CA PHE A 207 -2.80 15.55 -35.91
C PHE A 207 -3.61 14.41 -36.52
N PHE A 208 -4.72 14.73 -37.20
CA PHE A 208 -5.62 13.69 -37.67
C PHE A 208 -5.06 12.86 -38.83
N ASN A 209 -3.99 13.29 -39.50
CA ASN A 209 -3.37 12.52 -40.59
C ASN A 209 -2.88 11.15 -40.13
N ALA A 210 -2.45 11.03 -38.87
CA ALA A 210 -1.98 9.78 -38.27
C ALA A 210 -2.96 9.18 -37.24
N HIS A 211 -3.95 9.95 -36.78
CA HIS A 211 -4.82 9.60 -35.65
C HIS A 211 -6.30 9.45 -36.01
N THR A 212 -6.62 9.26 -37.29
CA THR A 212 -8.00 8.95 -37.70
C THR A 212 -8.28 7.48 -37.48
N VAL A 213 -9.35 7.18 -36.75
CA VAL A 213 -9.83 5.81 -36.55
C VAL A 213 -10.68 5.38 -37.74
N ASP A 214 -10.39 4.25 -38.37
CA ASP A 214 -11.26 3.66 -39.38
C ASP A 214 -12.43 2.94 -38.70
N SER A 215 -13.68 3.29 -39.00
CA SER A 215 -14.83 2.61 -38.39
C SER A 215 -14.89 1.12 -38.75
N ALA A 216 -14.31 0.70 -39.89
CA ALA A 216 -14.28 -0.69 -40.32
C ALA A 216 -13.12 -1.51 -39.72
N ASP A 217 -12.04 -0.86 -39.28
CA ASP A 217 -10.94 -1.45 -38.49
C ASP A 217 -10.60 -0.54 -37.29
N PRO A 218 -11.47 -0.51 -36.28
CA PRO A 218 -11.43 0.55 -35.28
C PRO A 218 -10.36 0.31 -34.19
N LEU A 219 -9.71 -0.85 -34.17
CA LEU A 219 -8.60 -1.16 -33.25
C LEU A 219 -7.49 -1.93 -33.99
N PRO A 220 -6.67 -1.21 -34.79
CA PRO A 220 -5.59 -1.80 -35.56
C PRO A 220 -4.56 -2.51 -34.69
N ALA A 221 -3.86 -3.50 -35.25
CA ALA A 221 -2.88 -4.31 -34.52
C ALA A 221 -1.79 -3.48 -33.81
N GLN A 222 -1.29 -2.42 -34.45
CA GLN A 222 -0.27 -1.56 -33.85
C GLN A 222 -0.78 -0.84 -32.60
N VAL A 223 -2.03 -0.38 -32.58
CA VAL A 223 -2.63 0.27 -31.40
C VAL A 223 -2.75 -0.73 -30.25
N ARG A 224 -3.09 -2.00 -30.52
CA ARG A 224 -3.10 -3.04 -29.50
C ARG A 224 -1.71 -3.25 -28.90
N THR A 225 -0.68 -3.35 -29.74
CA THR A 225 0.71 -3.47 -29.29
C THR A 225 1.16 -2.25 -28.47
N ASP A 226 0.77 -1.04 -28.88
CA ASP A 226 1.10 0.19 -28.18
C ASP A 226 0.41 0.25 -26.80
N LEU A 227 -0.87 -0.11 -26.72
CA LEU A 227 -1.60 -0.18 -25.45
C LEU A 227 -0.98 -1.21 -24.50
N GLU A 228 -0.64 -2.41 -24.98
CA GLU A 228 0.05 -3.42 -24.16
C GLU A 228 1.43 -2.92 -23.68
N THR A 229 2.16 -2.20 -24.53
CA THR A 229 3.44 -1.58 -24.14
C THR A 229 3.25 -0.57 -23.00
N LEU A 230 2.23 0.29 -23.10
CA LEU A 230 1.93 1.28 -22.05
C LEU A 230 1.48 0.61 -20.75
N ARG A 231 0.63 -0.40 -20.85
CA ARG A 231 0.14 -1.19 -19.71
C ARG A 231 1.29 -1.83 -18.93
N HIS A 232 2.15 -2.55 -19.62
CA HIS A 232 3.35 -3.16 -19.03
C HIS A 232 4.38 -2.17 -18.50
N ALA A 233 4.32 -0.90 -18.89
CA ALA A 233 5.18 0.14 -18.33
C ALA A 233 4.64 0.74 -17.02
N LEU A 234 3.33 0.62 -16.76
CA LEU A 234 2.67 1.26 -15.62
C LEU A 234 2.24 0.28 -14.53
N TYR A 235 2.06 -0.99 -14.86
CA TYR A 235 1.45 -1.99 -13.97
C TYR A 235 2.27 -3.26 -13.86
N THR A 236 2.03 -4.01 -12.78
CA THR A 236 2.65 -5.33 -12.53
C THR A 236 1.66 -6.44 -12.87
N TYR A 237 2.18 -7.55 -13.40
CA TYR A 237 1.45 -8.73 -13.86
C TYR A 237 1.99 -10.02 -13.22
N GLU A 238 1.27 -11.14 -13.33
CA GLU A 238 1.66 -12.39 -12.67
C GLU A 238 3.02 -12.93 -13.17
N GLU A 239 3.35 -12.75 -14.45
CA GLU A 239 4.65 -13.16 -15.00
C GLU A 239 5.84 -12.41 -14.39
N ASP A 240 5.62 -11.23 -13.80
CA ASP A 240 6.69 -10.44 -13.17
C ASP A 240 7.24 -11.13 -11.91
N TYR A 241 6.46 -11.99 -11.25
CA TYR A 241 6.86 -12.65 -10.01
C TYR A 241 7.68 -13.93 -10.22
N ALA A 242 7.71 -14.49 -11.43
CA ALA A 242 8.42 -15.73 -11.72
C ALA A 242 9.95 -15.59 -11.58
N GLY A 243 10.48 -14.37 -11.77
CA GLY A 243 11.90 -14.06 -11.70
C GLY A 243 12.15 -12.75 -10.98
N ALA A 244 12.30 -12.82 -9.66
CA ALA A 244 12.71 -11.67 -8.86
C ALA A 244 14.01 -11.06 -9.42
N LEU A 245 14.07 -9.73 -9.52
CA LEU A 245 15.30 -9.04 -9.88
C LEU A 245 16.42 -9.44 -8.90
N PRO A 246 17.67 -9.54 -9.36
CA PRO A 246 18.78 -9.78 -8.45
C PRO A 246 18.87 -8.64 -7.42
N PHE A 247 18.71 -8.98 -6.15
CA PHE A 247 18.92 -8.04 -5.05
C PHE A 247 20.32 -8.23 -4.47
N THR A 248 21.00 -7.13 -4.17
CA THR A 248 22.28 -7.14 -3.46
C THR A 248 22.17 -6.28 -2.23
N ILE A 249 22.63 -6.81 -1.09
CA ILE A 249 22.68 -6.06 0.15
C ILE A 249 23.70 -4.92 -0.02
N PRO A 250 23.35 -3.68 0.32
CA PRO A 250 24.30 -2.57 0.30
C PRO A 250 25.52 -2.88 1.17
N GLY A 251 26.74 -2.66 0.65
CA GLY A 251 27.98 -3.01 1.36
C GLY A 251 28.19 -2.27 2.69
N ASN A 252 27.49 -1.17 2.92
CA ASN A 252 27.49 -0.38 4.17
C ASN A 252 26.34 -0.73 5.12
N TYR A 253 25.53 -1.75 4.81
CA TYR A 253 24.43 -2.18 5.66
C TYR A 253 24.96 -2.91 6.90
N SER A 254 24.59 -2.42 8.08
CA SER A 254 25.03 -2.93 9.38
C SER A 254 23.91 -3.59 10.21
N GLY A 255 22.70 -3.67 9.65
CA GLY A 255 21.56 -4.25 10.35
C GLY A 255 21.54 -5.79 10.30
N PRO A 256 20.51 -6.42 10.88
CA PRO A 256 20.33 -7.86 10.85
C PRO A 256 20.18 -8.36 9.41
N ARG A 257 20.69 -9.56 9.16
CA ARG A 257 20.55 -10.19 7.85
C ARG A 257 19.44 -11.23 7.89
N ILE A 258 18.37 -11.03 7.13
CA ILE A 258 17.23 -11.94 7.05
C ILE A 258 17.02 -12.30 5.58
N TYR A 259 17.07 -13.59 5.28
CA TYR A 259 16.93 -14.12 3.93
C TYR A 259 15.84 -15.17 3.91
N PHE A 260 14.76 -14.86 3.20
CA PHE A 260 13.76 -15.84 2.79
C PHE A 260 14.16 -16.43 1.44
N SER A 261 13.98 -17.74 1.29
CA SER A 261 14.36 -18.50 0.10
C SER A 261 13.41 -19.67 -0.14
N GLY A 262 13.57 -20.36 -1.27
CA GLY A 262 12.86 -21.60 -1.61
C GLY A 262 11.90 -21.46 -2.79
N ASN A 263 11.22 -20.32 -2.92
CA ASN A 263 10.41 -19.99 -4.10
C ASN A 263 10.59 -18.51 -4.52
N PRO A 264 10.06 -18.07 -5.67
CA PRO A 264 10.22 -16.68 -6.13
C PRO A 264 9.67 -15.63 -5.16
N PHE A 265 8.55 -15.88 -4.47
CA PHE A 265 7.99 -14.94 -3.48
C PHE A 265 8.89 -14.80 -2.25
N ALA A 266 9.49 -15.89 -1.78
CA ALA A 266 10.49 -15.83 -0.70
C ALA A 266 11.69 -14.97 -1.11
N ASN A 267 12.15 -15.08 -2.36
CA ASN A 267 13.24 -14.22 -2.87
C ASN A 267 12.82 -12.75 -2.97
N ILE A 268 11.56 -12.47 -3.34
CA ILE A 268 11.01 -11.10 -3.33
C ILE A 268 10.97 -10.56 -1.90
N ALA A 269 10.47 -11.33 -0.93
CA ALA A 269 10.40 -10.96 0.47
C ALA A 269 11.76 -10.51 1.02
N THR A 270 12.85 -11.19 0.63
CA THR A 270 14.22 -10.77 0.96
C THR A 270 14.51 -9.36 0.46
N GLY A 271 14.27 -9.08 -0.83
CA GLY A 271 14.49 -7.74 -1.39
C GLY A 271 13.63 -6.66 -0.72
N VAL A 272 12.37 -6.99 -0.39
CA VAL A 272 11.44 -6.10 0.32
C VAL A 272 11.97 -5.76 1.71
N VAL A 273 12.33 -6.76 2.51
CA VAL A 273 12.83 -6.55 3.89
C VAL A 273 14.02 -5.59 3.90
N TYR A 274 15.06 -5.84 3.09
CA TYR A 274 16.25 -4.99 3.12
C TYR A 274 16.00 -3.58 2.59
N THR A 275 15.22 -3.44 1.52
CA THR A 275 14.95 -2.12 0.91
C THR A 275 14.18 -1.23 1.89
N ASN A 276 13.14 -1.77 2.52
CA ASN A 276 12.30 -1.02 3.44
C ASN A 276 12.98 -0.83 4.81
N LEU A 277 13.76 -1.79 5.30
CA LEU A 277 14.51 -1.63 6.55
C LEU A 277 15.60 -0.56 6.42
N LYS A 278 16.33 -0.54 5.30
CA LYS A 278 17.29 0.55 5.01
C LYS A 278 16.58 1.90 5.01
N ASN A 279 15.46 2.00 4.29
CA ASN A 279 14.68 3.23 4.23
C ASN A 279 14.18 3.68 5.61
N LEU A 280 13.60 2.75 6.39
CA LEU A 280 13.15 3.00 7.76
C LEU A 280 14.29 3.50 8.65
N ALA A 281 15.46 2.86 8.58
CA ALA A 281 16.64 3.23 9.35
C ALA A 281 17.19 4.61 8.95
N GLU A 282 16.98 5.07 7.72
CA GLU A 282 17.45 6.39 7.23
C GLU A 282 16.47 7.55 7.57
N ARG A 283 15.28 7.27 8.12
CA ARG A 283 14.23 8.27 8.40
C ARG A 283 14.36 9.02 9.70
N THR A 284 15.21 8.56 10.61
CA THR A 284 15.41 9.26 11.88
C THR A 284 16.63 10.14 11.78
N ASP A 285 16.39 11.46 11.81
CA ASP A 285 17.43 12.47 11.87
C ASP A 285 18.21 12.40 13.19
N LYS A 286 19.37 13.05 13.21
CA LYS A 286 20.25 13.10 14.39
C LYS A 286 19.60 13.69 15.64
N ASP A 287 18.62 14.57 15.47
CA ASP A 287 17.86 15.18 16.58
C ASP A 287 16.64 14.34 17.02
N GLY A 288 16.38 13.24 16.31
CA GLY A 288 15.26 12.34 16.53
C GLY A 288 14.01 12.64 15.70
N PHE A 289 14.04 13.61 14.77
CA PHE A 289 12.90 13.77 13.86
C PHE A 289 12.72 12.51 13.00
N MET A 290 11.53 11.92 12.98
CA MET A 290 11.22 10.75 12.14
C MET A 290 10.29 11.16 10.99
N HIS A 291 10.76 10.99 9.75
CA HIS A 291 10.01 11.41 8.57
C HIS A 291 8.94 10.38 8.13
N THR A 292 7.69 10.83 7.93
CA THR A 292 6.59 9.98 7.41
C THR A 292 6.76 9.62 5.93
N SER A 293 7.38 10.48 5.12
CA SER A 293 7.91 10.13 3.79
C SER A 293 9.44 10.19 3.82
N TYR A 294 10.13 9.41 2.99
CA TYR A 294 11.57 9.63 2.79
C TYR A 294 11.81 10.82 1.85
N LYS A 295 13.03 11.35 1.86
CA LYS A 295 13.40 12.48 1.01
C LYS A 295 13.47 12.06 -0.46
N GLY A 296 12.83 12.82 -1.33
CA GLY A 296 12.68 12.53 -2.75
C GLY A 296 11.61 11.47 -3.06
N ALA A 297 10.74 11.12 -2.09
CA ALA A 297 9.75 10.06 -2.28
C ALA A 297 8.81 10.39 -3.47
N PRO A 298 8.67 9.47 -4.45
CA PRO A 298 7.68 9.61 -5.50
C PRO A 298 6.28 9.27 -4.98
N SER A 299 5.25 9.85 -5.61
CA SER A 299 3.86 9.58 -5.29
C SER A 299 3.06 9.14 -6.51
N TRP A 300 2.48 7.95 -6.45
CA TRP A 300 1.44 7.52 -7.38
C TRP A 300 0.13 8.10 -6.87
N ARG A 301 -0.24 9.30 -7.34
CA ARG A 301 -1.42 10.02 -6.83
C ARG A 301 -2.59 9.07 -6.57
N TYR A 302 -3.17 9.21 -5.39
CA TYR A 302 -4.15 8.32 -4.82
C TYR A 302 -5.25 7.92 -5.83
N ASP A 303 -5.80 8.87 -6.57
CA ASP A 303 -6.87 8.65 -7.54
C ASP A 303 -6.38 8.54 -9.01
N GLY A 304 -5.06 8.52 -9.24
CA GLY A 304 -4.46 8.54 -10.59
C GLY A 304 -4.76 7.28 -11.41
N PHE A 305 -3.99 7.00 -12.46
CA PHE A 305 -4.15 5.77 -13.29
C PHE A 305 -2.85 4.98 -13.50
N GLY A 306 -1.78 5.28 -12.76
CA GLY A 306 -0.48 4.59 -12.85
C GLY A 306 0.72 5.51 -13.05
N VAL A 307 0.50 6.76 -13.43
CA VAL A 307 1.55 7.80 -13.45
C VAL A 307 1.97 8.19 -12.03
N TRP A 308 3.21 8.66 -11.88
CA TRP A 308 3.75 9.12 -10.60
C TRP A 308 4.42 10.47 -10.70
N VAL A 309 4.37 11.23 -9.61
CA VAL A 309 5.08 12.49 -9.45
C VAL A 309 6.40 12.18 -8.75
N GLU A 310 7.51 12.53 -9.39
CA GLU A 310 8.84 12.39 -8.80
C GLU A 310 9.06 13.44 -7.69
N ASN A 311 9.78 13.08 -6.63
CA ASN A 311 10.11 13.99 -5.53
C ASN A 311 8.88 14.71 -4.96
N ALA A 312 7.78 13.99 -4.79
CA ALA A 312 6.53 14.53 -4.28
C ALA A 312 6.66 14.96 -2.82
N ASP A 313 7.50 14.26 -2.03
CA ASP A 313 7.82 14.57 -0.63
C ASP A 313 6.57 14.78 0.24
N SER A 314 5.52 14.01 -0.04
CA SER A 314 4.14 14.25 0.42
C SER A 314 4.04 14.54 1.92
N TYR A 315 4.83 13.82 2.73
CA TYR A 315 4.85 13.93 4.19
C TYR A 315 6.28 14.01 4.76
N TYR A 316 7.27 14.45 3.97
CA TYR A 316 8.67 14.46 4.41
C TYR A 316 8.89 15.33 5.65
N ASP A 317 8.19 16.46 5.77
CA ASP A 317 8.35 17.41 6.87
C ASP A 317 7.45 17.14 8.09
N SER A 318 6.84 15.95 8.12
CA SER A 318 5.81 15.59 9.09
C SER A 318 6.16 14.29 9.80
N PHE A 319 6.06 14.31 11.13
CA PHE A 319 6.18 13.15 12.01
C PHE A 319 4.77 12.83 12.53
N TYR A 320 4.09 11.88 11.90
CA TYR A 320 2.78 11.41 12.36
C TYR A 320 2.92 10.49 13.58
N SER A 321 2.11 10.72 14.62
CA SER A 321 2.26 10.00 15.91
C SER A 321 1.94 8.51 15.78
N ARG A 322 0.87 8.14 15.06
CA ARG A 322 0.55 6.75 14.73
C ARG A 322 1.69 6.09 13.96
N ASP A 323 2.10 6.72 12.86
CA ASP A 323 3.10 6.18 11.94
C ASP A 323 4.44 5.98 12.63
N GLY A 324 4.90 6.99 13.38
CA GLY A 324 6.15 6.88 14.12
C GLY A 324 6.05 5.94 15.32
N GLY A 325 4.89 5.79 15.97
CA GLY A 325 4.69 4.75 16.99
C GLY A 325 4.95 3.36 16.42
N ARG A 326 4.38 3.05 15.24
CA ARG A 326 4.62 1.77 14.54
C ARG A 326 6.05 1.66 13.99
N GLY A 327 6.60 2.76 13.46
CA GLY A 327 7.97 2.85 12.93
C GLY A 327 9.04 2.61 14.00
N ILE A 328 8.91 3.24 15.17
CA ILE A 328 9.82 3.06 16.31
C ILE A 328 9.81 1.62 16.80
N MET A 329 8.63 1.00 16.97
CA MET A 329 8.55 -0.40 17.37
C MET A 329 9.19 -1.33 16.33
N SER A 330 9.08 -0.99 15.05
CA SER A 330 9.74 -1.75 13.98
C SER A 330 11.26 -1.58 14.00
N LEU A 331 11.78 -0.36 14.22
CA LEU A 331 13.22 -0.13 14.43
C LEU A 331 13.77 -1.00 15.56
N LEU A 332 13.04 -1.14 16.67
CA LEU A 332 13.43 -1.98 17.81
C LEU A 332 13.49 -3.47 17.43
N LEU A 333 12.53 -3.98 16.66
CA LEU A 333 12.54 -5.38 16.18
C LEU A 333 13.78 -5.71 15.33
N TYR A 334 14.33 -4.71 14.63
CA TYR A 334 15.53 -4.87 13.80
C TYR A 334 16.80 -4.30 14.45
N GLY A 335 16.75 -3.89 15.72
CA GLY A 335 17.96 -3.57 16.51
C GLY A 335 18.47 -2.15 16.32
N GLU A 336 17.71 -1.27 15.68
CA GLU A 336 18.02 0.15 15.50
C GLU A 336 17.66 0.97 16.77
N ASN A 337 18.06 0.48 17.94
CA ASN A 337 17.65 0.97 19.25
C ASN A 337 17.98 2.46 19.47
N GLY A 338 19.16 2.91 19.01
CA GLY A 338 19.57 4.30 19.13
C GLY A 338 18.65 5.27 18.38
N LYS A 339 18.19 4.88 17.18
CA LYS A 339 17.25 5.68 16.37
C LYS A 339 15.85 5.66 16.96
N ALA A 340 15.39 4.47 17.37
CA ALA A 340 14.13 4.31 18.09
C ALA A 340 14.08 5.24 19.32
N GLN A 341 15.13 5.22 20.14
CA GLN A 341 15.24 6.08 21.32
C GLN A 341 15.26 7.57 20.94
N ALA A 342 16.06 7.98 19.94
CA ALA A 342 16.11 9.37 19.51
C ALA A 342 14.72 9.87 19.07
N ALA A 343 13.99 9.06 18.29
CA ALA A 343 12.65 9.37 17.83
C ALA A 343 11.61 9.45 18.95
N SER A 344 11.62 8.50 19.88
CA SER A 344 10.78 8.57 21.09
C SER A 344 11.07 9.85 21.88
N MET A 345 12.35 10.19 22.11
CA MET A 345 12.71 11.38 22.87
C MET A 345 12.33 12.68 22.15
N PHE A 346 12.43 12.73 20.82
CA PHE A 346 11.93 13.86 20.05
C PHE A 346 10.42 14.04 20.25
N ALA A 347 9.66 12.97 20.05
CA ALA A 347 8.20 13.02 20.19
C ALA A 347 7.77 13.41 21.61
N ASN A 348 8.41 12.85 22.64
CA ASN A 348 8.13 13.18 24.05
C ASN A 348 8.33 14.67 24.35
N ARG A 349 9.34 15.32 23.73
CA ARG A 349 9.54 16.76 23.87
C ARG A 349 8.44 17.56 23.17
N GLN A 350 8.01 17.15 21.98
CA GLN A 350 6.95 17.86 21.26
C GLN A 350 5.59 17.75 21.96
N MET A 351 5.29 16.59 22.57
CA MET A 351 4.10 16.36 23.39
C MET A 351 3.91 17.43 24.48
N MET A 352 5.02 17.95 25.05
CA MET A 352 4.98 18.95 26.11
C MET A 352 4.51 20.33 25.65
N TYR A 353 4.30 20.57 24.35
CA TYR A 353 3.89 21.86 23.79
C TYR A 353 2.74 22.51 24.58
N PHE A 354 1.66 21.76 24.85
CA PHE A 354 0.46 22.28 25.51
C PHE A 354 0.76 22.75 26.93
N ARG A 355 1.44 21.91 27.71
CA ARG A 355 1.86 22.22 29.07
C ARG A 355 2.85 23.37 29.13
N ASP A 356 3.91 23.34 28.32
CA ASP A 356 4.98 24.34 28.35
C ASP A 356 4.51 25.72 27.87
N LYS A 357 3.48 25.76 27.02
CA LYS A 357 2.83 26.99 26.58
C LYS A 357 1.66 27.41 27.48
N ASN A 358 1.36 26.66 28.53
CA ASN A 358 0.20 26.86 29.42
C ASN A 358 -1.11 27.00 28.63
N ILE A 359 -1.30 26.14 27.63
CA ILE A 359 -2.50 26.13 26.80
C ILE A 359 -3.70 25.72 27.66
N THR A 360 -4.80 26.46 27.50
CA THR A 360 -6.08 26.15 28.13
C THR A 360 -7.14 25.84 27.08
N PHE A 361 -8.10 25.02 27.47
CA PHE A 361 -9.30 24.72 26.70
C PHE A 361 -10.53 24.92 27.60
N ASN A 362 -11.37 25.90 27.27
CA ASN A 362 -12.48 26.35 28.13
C ASN A 362 -12.04 26.65 29.59
N GLY A 363 -10.86 27.27 29.74
CA GLY A 363 -10.29 27.61 31.06
C GLY A 363 -9.68 26.44 31.84
N SER A 364 -9.78 25.20 31.35
CA SER A 364 -9.06 24.05 31.91
C SER A 364 -7.67 23.94 31.28
N ALA A 365 -6.64 23.66 32.08
CA ALA A 365 -5.29 23.43 31.56
C ALA A 365 -5.26 22.13 30.74
N VAL A 366 -4.64 22.17 29.56
CA VAL A 366 -4.52 21.02 28.66
C VAL A 366 -3.21 20.29 28.95
N PRO A 367 -3.25 19.01 29.37
CA PRO A 367 -2.03 18.21 29.51
C PRO A 367 -1.31 18.04 28.18
N GLY A 368 0.01 17.82 28.25
CA GLY A 368 0.80 17.42 27.11
C GLY A 368 0.29 16.11 26.51
N HIS A 369 0.05 16.10 25.20
CA HIS A 369 -0.41 14.93 24.48
C HIS A 369 0.09 14.94 23.04
N TYR A 370 0.24 13.75 22.47
CA TYR A 370 0.53 13.60 21.04
C TYR A 370 -0.73 13.91 20.23
N THR A 371 -0.55 14.66 19.15
CA THR A 371 -1.57 14.97 18.13
C THR A 371 -1.27 14.21 16.85
N VAL A 372 -2.10 14.33 15.79
CA VAL A 372 -1.87 13.65 14.49
C VAL A 372 -0.44 13.86 14.02
N ILE A 373 0.03 15.12 13.99
CA ILE A 373 1.39 15.48 13.59
C ILE A 373 2.15 16.01 14.82
N VAL A 374 3.10 15.22 15.30
CA VAL A 374 3.86 15.44 16.54
C VAL A 374 4.59 16.79 16.51
N ASN A 375 5.27 17.11 15.41
CA ASN A 375 6.04 18.35 15.26
C ASN A 375 5.19 19.58 14.88
N LYS A 376 3.89 19.40 14.65
CA LYS A 376 2.95 20.48 14.27
C LYS A 376 1.65 20.31 15.06
N PRO A 377 1.66 20.52 16.39
CA PRO A 377 0.61 20.05 17.28
C PRO A 377 -0.78 20.64 17.00
N LEU A 378 -0.87 21.82 16.37
CA LEU A 378 -2.15 22.45 16.03
C LEU A 378 -2.56 22.24 14.56
N HIS A 379 -1.80 21.48 13.76
CA HIS A 379 -2.04 21.37 12.32
C HIS A 379 -3.42 20.80 11.97
N TYR A 380 -3.93 19.86 12.78
CA TYR A 380 -5.25 19.30 12.58
C TYR A 380 -6.36 20.37 12.64
N SER A 381 -6.45 21.08 13.77
CA SER A 381 -7.48 22.10 13.99
C SER A 381 -7.27 23.39 13.20
N GLU A 382 -6.02 23.71 12.85
CA GLU A 382 -5.68 24.96 12.14
C GLU A 382 -5.64 24.82 10.63
N VAL A 383 -5.39 23.62 10.09
CA VAL A 383 -5.21 23.39 8.64
C VAL A 383 -6.11 22.27 8.13
N LEU A 384 -6.03 21.06 8.69
CA LEU A 384 -6.75 19.90 8.12
C LEU A 384 -8.27 20.06 8.20
N VAL A 385 -8.78 20.56 9.33
CA VAL A 385 -10.22 20.84 9.49
C VAL A 385 -10.70 21.95 8.53
N PRO A 386 -10.15 23.18 8.55
CA PRO A 386 -10.70 24.27 7.74
C PRO A 386 -10.40 24.15 6.25
N ASP A 387 -9.23 23.61 5.87
CA ASP A 387 -8.77 23.65 4.47
C ASP A 387 -8.94 22.31 3.76
N ALA A 388 -8.80 21.18 4.46
CA ALA A 388 -8.97 19.83 3.91
C ALA A 388 -10.30 19.17 4.29
N GLY A 389 -11.14 19.85 5.07
CA GLY A 389 -12.49 19.37 5.43
C GLY A 389 -12.49 18.16 6.37
N TRP A 390 -11.42 17.97 7.16
CA TRP A 390 -11.37 16.88 8.11
C TRP A 390 -12.45 17.02 9.19
N PRO A 391 -13.06 15.89 9.62
CA PRO A 391 -14.16 15.92 10.56
C PRO A 391 -13.71 16.35 11.96
N THR A 392 -14.51 17.19 12.63
CA THR A 392 -14.29 17.56 14.03
C THR A 392 -15.61 17.86 14.74
N ALA A 393 -15.70 17.48 16.01
CA ALA A 393 -16.73 17.92 16.94
C ALA A 393 -16.33 19.22 17.66
N TYR A 394 -15.04 19.56 17.67
CA TYR A 394 -14.53 20.79 18.26
C TYR A 394 -14.82 21.98 17.35
N THR A 395 -15.98 22.61 17.58
CA THR A 395 -16.39 23.81 16.84
C THR A 395 -16.40 25.03 17.74
N LYS A 396 -16.22 26.21 17.14
CA LYS A 396 -16.37 27.49 17.84
C LYS A 396 -17.74 27.64 18.52
N ALA A 397 -18.80 27.10 17.93
CA ALA A 397 -20.14 27.15 18.49
C ALA A 397 -20.27 26.31 19.77
N ALA A 398 -19.60 25.15 19.82
CA ALA A 398 -19.66 24.24 20.95
C ALA A 398 -18.65 24.60 22.07
N PHE A 399 -17.47 25.09 21.70
CA PHE A 399 -16.33 25.26 22.63
C PHE A 399 -15.73 26.67 22.65
N GLY A 400 -16.45 27.67 22.12
CA GLY A 400 -16.01 29.06 22.19
C GLY A 400 -14.74 29.36 21.37
N ASP A 401 -14.04 30.43 21.74
CA ASP A 401 -12.87 30.92 20.99
C ASP A 401 -11.66 29.97 21.07
N ASP A 402 -11.57 29.15 22.12
CA ASP A 402 -10.48 28.21 22.39
C ASP A 402 -10.64 26.85 21.68
N TYR A 403 -11.66 26.68 20.84
CA TYR A 403 -12.03 25.38 20.25
C TYR A 403 -10.89 24.65 19.50
N LYS A 404 -9.85 25.37 19.08
CA LYS A 404 -8.68 24.81 18.37
C LYS A 404 -7.53 24.41 19.30
N ASN A 405 -7.55 24.85 20.55
CA ASN A 405 -6.40 24.79 21.46
C ASN A 405 -6.01 23.37 21.86
N LEU A 406 -6.88 22.38 21.67
CA LEU A 406 -6.53 20.96 21.86
C LEU A 406 -5.70 20.40 20.71
N GLY A 407 -5.59 21.06 19.55
CA GLY A 407 -5.02 20.42 18.36
C GLY A 407 -5.98 19.37 17.79
N ASN A 408 -6.04 18.18 18.38
CA ASN A 408 -7.05 17.15 18.14
C ASN A 408 -7.02 16.03 19.20
N GLN A 409 -8.06 15.20 19.25
CA GLN A 409 -8.08 13.99 20.08
C GLN A 409 -7.42 12.80 19.36
N GLU A 410 -6.09 12.78 19.28
CA GLU A 410 -5.31 11.71 18.63
C GLU A 410 -5.06 10.51 19.56
N THR A 411 -6.07 9.69 19.84
CA THR A 411 -5.95 8.66 20.88
C THR A 411 -5.24 7.38 20.42
N ASP A 412 -5.36 6.99 19.15
CA ASP A 412 -4.55 5.91 18.57
C ASP A 412 -3.07 6.27 18.54
N GLY A 413 -2.72 7.40 17.92
CA GLY A 413 -1.34 7.88 17.88
C GLY A 413 -0.73 8.09 19.27
N HIS A 414 -1.52 8.61 20.23
CA HIS A 414 -1.09 8.75 21.61
C HIS A 414 -0.76 7.39 22.26
N GLY A 415 -1.67 6.41 22.18
CA GLY A 415 -1.45 5.08 22.72
C GLY A 415 -0.27 4.35 22.06
N LEU A 416 -0.13 4.48 20.74
CA LEU A 416 0.98 3.87 19.99
C LEU A 416 2.33 4.48 20.36
N MET A 417 2.39 5.79 20.61
CA MET A 417 3.60 6.44 21.12
C MET A 417 3.93 6.02 22.56
N MET A 418 2.93 5.78 23.41
CA MET A 418 3.17 5.18 24.73
C MET A 418 3.74 3.77 24.61
N LEU A 419 3.18 2.93 23.73
CA LEU A 419 3.72 1.58 23.45
C LEU A 419 5.15 1.64 22.91
N ALA A 420 5.45 2.56 22.00
CA ALA A 420 6.79 2.76 21.47
C ALA A 420 7.79 3.18 22.55
N ASN A 421 7.40 4.08 23.46
CA ASN A 421 8.21 4.46 24.62
C ASN A 421 8.43 3.30 25.59
N TYR A 422 7.40 2.50 25.88
CA TYR A 422 7.51 1.31 26.71
C TYR A 422 8.48 0.29 26.11
N ASN A 423 8.40 0.04 24.81
CA ASN A 423 9.32 -0.87 24.12
C ASN A 423 10.75 -0.30 24.03
N THR A 424 10.91 1.01 23.91
CA THR A 424 12.22 1.68 24.02
C THR A 424 12.81 1.54 25.42
N TRP A 425 12.00 1.72 26.47
CA TRP A 425 12.47 1.47 27.84
C TRP A 425 12.85 0.00 28.03
N ARG A 426 12.02 -0.92 27.53
CA ARG A 426 12.32 -2.35 27.55
C ARG A 426 13.66 -2.63 26.92
N SER A 427 13.95 -2.05 25.74
CA SER A 427 15.19 -2.20 24.95
C SER A 427 16.45 -1.60 25.59
N THR A 428 16.30 -0.87 26.70
CA THR A 428 17.41 -0.40 27.55
C THR A 428 17.67 -1.30 28.76
N GLY A 429 17.09 -2.51 28.79
CA GLY A 429 17.18 -3.41 29.93
C GLY A 429 16.28 -3.03 31.11
N ARG A 430 15.16 -2.34 30.83
CA ARG A 430 14.16 -1.93 31.85
C ARG A 430 14.73 -1.06 32.98
N SER A 431 15.65 -0.15 32.63
CA SER A 431 16.36 0.69 33.60
C SER A 431 15.43 1.60 34.41
N ALA A 432 15.52 1.53 35.75
CA ALA A 432 14.86 2.46 36.66
C ALA A 432 15.35 3.91 36.48
N ASP A 433 16.63 4.09 36.18
CA ASP A 433 17.23 5.41 36.00
C ASP A 433 16.77 6.07 34.69
N TRP A 434 16.52 5.27 33.65
CA TRP A 434 15.90 5.76 32.42
C TRP A 434 14.51 6.34 32.71
N VAL A 435 13.69 5.65 33.52
CA VAL A 435 12.36 6.14 33.91
C VAL A 435 12.46 7.41 34.73
N LYS A 436 13.32 7.45 35.76
CA LYS A 436 13.50 8.65 36.59
C LYS A 436 13.94 9.87 35.77
N THR A 437 14.83 9.66 34.80
CA THR A 437 15.31 10.71 33.89
C THR A 437 14.19 11.25 32.99
N ASN A 438 13.29 10.37 32.55
CA ASN A 438 12.20 10.71 31.63
C ASN A 438 10.84 10.90 32.32
N TRP A 439 10.82 10.95 33.65
CA TRP A 439 9.60 10.86 34.45
C TRP A 439 8.57 11.92 34.11
N MET A 440 9.02 13.14 33.81
CA MET A 440 8.13 14.24 33.41
C MET A 440 7.27 13.88 32.19
N HIS A 441 7.89 13.30 31.15
CA HIS A 441 7.18 12.90 29.93
C HIS A 441 6.30 11.67 30.14
N ILE A 442 6.80 10.69 30.91
CA ILE A 442 6.05 9.47 31.23
C ILE A 442 4.76 9.82 31.97
N LYS A 443 4.88 10.66 33.01
CA LYS A 443 3.74 11.13 33.79
C LYS A 443 2.76 11.92 32.94
N GLU A 444 3.26 12.88 32.15
CA GLU A 444 2.39 13.74 31.34
C GLU A 444 1.49 12.96 30.36
N ALA A 445 2.03 11.93 29.70
CA ALA A 445 1.22 11.11 28.79
C ALA A 445 0.07 10.38 29.52
N CYS A 446 0.32 9.84 30.72
CA CYS A 446 -0.73 9.23 31.52
C CYS A 446 -1.76 10.25 32.02
N GLU A 447 -1.30 11.45 32.40
CA GLU A 447 -2.18 12.54 32.85
C GLU A 447 -3.13 13.01 31.75
N TRP A 448 -2.75 12.94 30.47
CA TRP A 448 -3.67 13.21 29.37
C TRP A 448 -4.86 12.25 29.33
N ILE A 449 -4.61 10.93 29.40
CA ILE A 449 -5.68 9.93 29.38
C ILE A 449 -6.59 10.12 30.61
N LYS A 450 -5.99 10.33 31.78
CA LYS A 450 -6.72 10.62 33.02
C LYS A 450 -7.59 11.87 32.87
N TRP A 451 -7.02 12.97 32.36
CA TRP A 451 -7.74 14.22 32.12
C TRP A 451 -8.91 14.01 31.16
N CYS A 452 -8.75 13.23 30.10
CA CYS A 452 -9.83 12.92 29.18
C CYS A 452 -10.99 12.23 29.90
N LEU A 453 -10.72 11.23 30.73
CA LEU A 453 -11.75 10.49 31.46
C LEU A 453 -12.40 11.32 32.58
N ASP A 454 -11.65 12.22 33.21
CA ASP A 454 -12.13 13.10 34.28
C ASP A 454 -12.91 14.32 33.78
N ASN A 455 -12.71 14.73 32.52
CA ASN A 455 -13.34 15.90 31.90
C ASN A 455 -14.11 15.51 30.63
N PRO A 456 -15.10 14.59 30.70
CA PRO A 456 -15.80 14.06 29.53
C PRO A 456 -16.56 15.13 28.72
N GLU A 457 -16.95 16.24 29.34
CA GLU A 457 -17.56 17.40 28.68
C GLU A 457 -16.60 18.20 27.79
N LEU A 458 -15.29 18.11 28.06
CA LEU A 458 -14.24 18.75 27.27
C LEU A 458 -13.59 17.76 26.29
N SER A 459 -13.30 16.55 26.74
CA SER A 459 -12.62 15.53 25.94
C SER A 459 -13.57 14.74 25.03
N LEU A 460 -14.88 14.87 25.24
CA LEU A 460 -15.91 14.05 24.62
C LEU A 460 -15.81 12.55 24.96
N SER A 461 -15.00 12.17 25.97
CA SER A 461 -14.94 10.80 26.46
C SER A 461 -16.31 10.34 26.97
N LYS A 462 -16.66 9.07 26.73
CA LYS A 462 -17.98 8.55 27.05
C LYS A 462 -17.94 7.09 27.43
N ASN A 463 -18.69 6.73 28.49
CA ASN A 463 -18.80 5.35 28.98
C ASN A 463 -17.43 4.71 29.28
N GLY A 464 -16.45 5.49 29.76
CA GLY A 464 -15.09 5.02 30.00
C GLY A 464 -14.20 4.85 28.76
N LEU A 465 -14.69 5.22 27.57
CA LEU A 465 -13.92 5.21 26.32
C LEU A 465 -13.45 6.62 25.94
N LEU A 466 -12.28 6.67 25.33
CA LEU A 466 -11.66 7.86 24.75
C LEU A 466 -12.24 8.13 23.36
N TYR A 467 -12.59 9.39 23.13
CA TYR A 467 -13.03 9.91 21.83
C TYR A 467 -11.83 10.17 20.93
N ALA A 468 -12.02 10.08 19.61
CA ALA A 468 -10.92 10.20 18.65
C ALA A 468 -11.27 11.07 17.43
N GLU A 469 -10.43 12.07 17.16
CA GLU A 469 -10.38 12.85 15.91
C GLU A 469 -9.10 12.50 15.14
N SER A 470 -9.00 11.24 14.78
CA SER A 470 -7.90 10.64 14.02
C SER A 470 -8.44 9.87 12.82
N GLU A 471 -7.58 9.38 11.92
CA GLU A 471 -8.04 8.58 10.78
C GLU A 471 -8.72 7.26 11.20
N ALA A 472 -8.28 6.67 12.32
CA ALA A 472 -8.84 5.44 12.87
C ALA A 472 -10.12 5.68 13.68
N GLY A 473 -10.34 6.92 14.13
CA GLY A 473 -11.46 7.31 14.97
C GLY A 473 -12.60 7.95 14.18
N MET A 474 -12.28 8.93 13.33
CA MET A 474 -13.21 9.77 12.57
C MET A 474 -14.44 10.19 13.40
N MET A 475 -14.19 10.78 14.58
CA MET A 475 -15.20 11.19 15.58
C MET A 475 -15.94 10.04 16.26
N LYS A 476 -15.28 8.89 16.48
CA LYS A 476 -15.88 7.70 17.13
C LYS A 476 -14.98 7.16 18.26
N TYR A 477 -15.53 6.16 18.94
CA TYR A 477 -14.83 5.33 19.94
C TYR A 477 -14.57 3.96 19.30
N THR A 478 -13.31 3.67 19.01
CA THR A 478 -12.88 2.47 18.26
C THR A 478 -11.81 1.71 19.03
N LEU A 479 -11.65 0.42 18.72
CA LEU A 479 -10.62 -0.43 19.29
C LEU A 479 -9.23 0.11 18.93
N TYR A 480 -9.00 0.50 17.69
CA TYR A 480 -7.70 1.03 17.23
C TYR A 480 -7.27 2.28 18.02
N CYS A 481 -8.23 3.09 18.50
CA CYS A 481 -7.94 4.27 19.31
C CYS A 481 -7.79 3.98 20.81
N ASN A 482 -8.57 3.04 21.37
CA ASN A 482 -8.61 2.81 22.82
C ASN A 482 -7.65 1.70 23.28
N PHE A 483 -7.47 0.66 22.47
CA PHE A 483 -6.64 -0.49 22.82
C PHE A 483 -5.15 -0.16 23.00
N PRO A 484 -4.49 0.67 22.17
CA PRO A 484 -3.10 1.01 22.41
C PRO A 484 -2.94 1.94 23.62
N CYS A 485 -3.93 2.78 23.96
CA CYS A 485 -3.94 3.54 25.22
C CYS A 485 -4.02 2.62 26.45
N TYR A 486 -4.84 1.58 26.38
CA TYR A 486 -4.92 0.53 27.41
C TYR A 486 -3.56 -0.15 27.65
N LEU A 487 -2.90 -0.61 26.58
CA LEU A 487 -1.59 -1.24 26.71
C LEU A 487 -0.50 -0.24 27.11
N GLY A 488 -0.58 1.00 26.64
CA GLY A 488 0.31 2.09 27.01
C GLY A 488 0.29 2.37 28.52
N LEU A 489 -0.90 2.50 29.12
CA LEU A 489 -1.06 2.65 30.57
C LEU A 489 -0.50 1.45 31.35
N LYS A 490 -0.72 0.22 30.87
CA LYS A 490 -0.12 -0.98 31.48
C LYS A 490 1.40 -0.94 31.44
N GLY A 491 1.97 -0.58 30.30
CA GLY A 491 3.42 -0.46 30.14
C GLY A 491 4.00 0.61 31.04
N TYR A 492 3.36 1.77 31.12
CA TYR A 492 3.82 2.88 31.95
C TYR A 492 3.64 2.60 33.44
N ALA A 493 2.63 1.83 33.84
CA ALA A 493 2.51 1.35 35.22
C ALA A 493 3.70 0.45 35.61
N GLN A 494 4.14 -0.46 34.73
CA GLN A 494 5.34 -1.27 34.96
C GLN A 494 6.62 -0.43 35.02
N MET A 495 6.73 0.60 34.20
CA MET A 495 7.84 1.56 34.25
C MET A 495 7.88 2.31 35.58
N ALA A 496 6.73 2.82 36.03
CA ALA A 496 6.59 3.50 37.31
C ALA A 496 6.97 2.59 38.49
N GLU A 497 6.51 1.33 38.48
CA GLU A 497 6.84 0.34 39.50
C GLU A 497 8.35 0.06 39.53
N ALA A 498 8.98 -0.15 38.37
CA ALA A 498 10.43 -0.37 38.26
C ALA A 498 11.27 0.80 38.81
N ALA A 499 10.74 2.02 38.78
CA ALA A 499 11.38 3.21 39.31
C ALA A 499 11.01 3.57 40.76
N GLY A 500 10.08 2.83 41.37
CA GLY A 500 9.61 3.05 42.75
C GLY A 500 8.44 4.02 42.91
N TYR A 501 7.76 4.40 41.83
CA TYR A 501 6.56 5.26 41.85
C TYR A 501 5.28 4.44 42.03
N ALA A 502 5.16 3.77 43.18
CA ALA A 502 4.10 2.79 43.45
C ALA A 502 2.66 3.37 43.41
N GLN A 503 2.49 4.64 43.79
CA GLN A 503 1.19 5.30 43.75
C GLN A 503 0.71 5.50 42.32
N GLU A 504 1.55 6.11 41.48
CA GLU A 504 1.26 6.29 40.05
C GLU A 504 1.07 4.95 39.33
N ALA A 505 1.92 3.96 39.62
CA ALA A 505 1.77 2.61 39.05
C ALA A 505 0.39 2.00 39.34
N SER A 506 -0.06 2.10 40.60
CA SER A 506 -1.37 1.58 41.03
C SER A 506 -2.52 2.34 40.37
N GLU A 507 -2.42 3.66 40.26
CA GLU A 507 -3.44 4.50 39.62
C GLU A 507 -3.58 4.21 38.13
N TRP A 508 -2.46 4.16 37.40
CA TRP A 508 -2.48 3.90 35.96
C TRP A 508 -2.92 2.48 35.62
N ALA A 509 -2.56 1.49 36.46
CA ALA A 509 -3.09 0.13 36.34
C ALA A 509 -4.62 0.08 36.54
N ARG A 510 -5.17 0.85 37.49
CA ARG A 510 -6.62 0.98 37.68
C ARG A 510 -7.29 1.60 36.46
N ILE A 511 -6.77 2.70 35.93
CA ILE A 511 -7.33 3.36 34.74
C ILE A 511 -7.28 2.42 33.53
N ALA A 512 -6.18 1.67 33.36
CA ALA A 512 -6.09 0.66 32.31
C ALA A 512 -7.17 -0.43 32.46
N ALA A 513 -7.41 -0.92 33.67
CA ALA A 513 -8.46 -1.92 33.93
C ALA A 513 -9.87 -1.38 33.62
N GLU A 514 -10.13 -0.11 33.94
CA GLU A 514 -11.41 0.55 33.62
C GLU A 514 -11.60 0.73 32.12
N LEU A 515 -10.56 1.17 31.39
CA LEU A 515 -10.59 1.30 29.94
C LEU A 515 -10.79 -0.06 29.26
N ARG A 516 -10.11 -1.11 29.75
CA ARG A 516 -10.31 -2.50 29.30
C ARG A 516 -11.76 -2.93 29.47
N GLN A 517 -12.34 -2.71 30.65
CA GLN A 517 -13.72 -3.09 30.92
C GLN A 517 -14.70 -2.33 30.00
N ALA A 518 -14.48 -1.03 29.79
CA ALA A 518 -15.28 -0.23 28.88
C ALA A 518 -15.22 -0.76 27.43
N MET A 519 -14.05 -1.22 26.96
CA MET A 519 -13.92 -1.84 25.64
C MET A 519 -14.68 -3.16 25.56
N LEU A 520 -14.61 -4.01 26.58
CA LEU A 520 -15.37 -5.25 26.63
C LEU A 520 -16.89 -4.97 26.59
N ASP A 521 -17.36 -4.02 27.40
CA ASP A 521 -18.79 -3.71 27.51
C ASP A 521 -19.39 -3.07 26.24
N ARG A 522 -18.56 -2.37 25.45
CA ARG A 522 -19.06 -1.49 24.36
C ARG A 522 -18.60 -1.88 22.96
N LEU A 523 -17.45 -2.55 22.84
CA LEU A 523 -16.79 -2.85 21.57
C LEU A 523 -16.73 -4.36 21.28
N SER A 524 -17.23 -5.20 22.20
CA SER A 524 -17.35 -6.65 22.02
C SER A 524 -18.79 -7.13 22.18
N ASN A 525 -19.06 -8.36 21.74
CA ASN A 525 -20.28 -9.10 22.03
C ASN A 525 -19.99 -10.62 22.04
N GLN A 526 -21.03 -11.45 22.13
CA GLN A 526 -20.89 -12.92 22.17
C GLN A 526 -20.22 -13.53 20.92
N LYS A 527 -20.14 -12.80 19.82
CA LYS A 527 -19.48 -13.19 18.56
C LYS A 527 -18.05 -12.65 18.44
N GLY A 528 -17.48 -12.10 19.51
CA GLY A 528 -16.15 -11.50 19.49
C GLY A 528 -16.19 -9.97 19.40
N TRP A 529 -15.09 -9.39 18.90
CA TRP A 529 -15.01 -7.96 18.65
C TRP A 529 -16.00 -7.50 17.55
N ILE A 530 -16.56 -6.30 17.71
CA ILE A 530 -17.51 -5.74 16.74
C ILE A 530 -16.74 -5.10 15.59
N SER A 531 -16.81 -5.67 14.39
CA SER A 531 -16.07 -5.19 13.20
C SER A 531 -16.28 -3.70 12.88
N ALA A 532 -17.52 -3.20 13.00
CA ALA A 532 -17.83 -1.76 12.83
C ALA A 532 -17.18 -0.84 13.89
N ARG A 533 -16.50 -1.41 14.89
CA ARG A 533 -15.80 -0.70 15.98
C ARG A 533 -14.29 -0.89 15.93
N PHE A 534 -13.74 -1.57 14.92
CA PHE A 534 -12.29 -1.72 14.78
C PHE A 534 -11.58 -0.37 14.67
N GLY A 535 -12.07 0.50 13.79
CA GLY A 535 -11.50 1.83 13.52
C GLY A 535 -10.95 1.90 12.10
N PHE A 536 -10.11 0.92 11.75
CA PHE A 536 -9.75 0.60 10.36
C PHE A 536 -10.48 -0.66 9.88
N TYR A 537 -9.88 -1.43 8.98
CA TYR A 537 -10.48 -2.56 8.28
C TYR A 537 -10.50 -3.85 9.10
N HIS A 538 -9.51 -4.06 9.98
CA HIS A 538 -9.30 -5.32 10.69
C HIS A 538 -9.16 -5.16 12.20
N ASP A 539 -9.30 -6.28 12.89
CA ASP A 539 -9.13 -6.36 14.34
C ASP A 539 -7.70 -5.95 14.75
N PRO A 540 -7.51 -4.87 15.53
CA PRO A 540 -6.17 -4.44 15.93
C PRO A 540 -5.61 -5.17 17.15
N VAL A 541 -6.42 -5.96 17.85
CA VAL A 541 -6.13 -6.41 19.22
C VAL A 541 -4.94 -7.36 19.27
N LEU A 542 -4.92 -8.43 18.46
CA LEU A 542 -3.79 -9.37 18.42
C LEU A 542 -2.49 -8.67 17.99
N THR A 543 -2.58 -7.87 16.94
CA THR A 543 -1.45 -7.11 16.40
C THR A 543 -0.83 -6.18 17.45
N MET A 544 -1.65 -5.46 18.23
CA MET A 544 -1.15 -4.57 19.29
C MET A 544 -0.72 -5.33 20.54
N MET A 545 -1.34 -6.47 20.88
CA MET A 545 -0.85 -7.33 21.96
C MET A 545 0.52 -7.92 21.62
N ALA A 546 0.80 -8.23 20.35
CA ALA A 546 2.12 -8.69 19.93
C ALA A 546 3.23 -7.67 20.19
N ASP A 547 2.93 -6.37 20.04
CA ASP A 547 3.85 -5.28 20.39
C ASP A 547 4.14 -5.20 21.90
N PHE A 548 3.29 -5.78 22.76
CA PHE A 548 3.48 -5.79 24.21
C PHE A 548 4.07 -7.12 24.72
N TYR A 549 3.49 -8.23 24.30
CA TYR A 549 3.75 -9.58 24.81
C TYR A 549 4.76 -10.38 24.00
N GLY A 550 4.92 -10.09 22.70
CA GLY A 550 5.64 -10.93 21.75
C GLY A 550 4.70 -11.78 20.89
N PHE A 551 5.25 -12.71 20.13
CA PHE A 551 4.54 -13.40 19.04
C PHE A 551 3.78 -14.67 19.47
N ASP A 552 3.85 -15.05 20.74
CA ASP A 552 3.12 -16.21 21.26
C ASP A 552 1.78 -15.77 21.86
N ALA A 553 0.68 -16.19 21.24
CA ALA A 553 -0.67 -15.90 21.73
C ALA A 553 -0.92 -16.48 23.14
N ALA A 554 -0.17 -17.51 23.56
CA ALA A 554 -0.27 -18.07 24.91
C ALA A 554 0.27 -17.13 26.01
N ASP A 555 1.09 -16.14 25.65
CA ASP A 555 1.59 -15.13 26.58
C ASP A 555 0.63 -13.93 26.72
N MET A 556 -0.38 -13.83 25.86
CA MET A 556 -1.33 -12.73 25.80
C MET A 556 -2.52 -12.96 26.75
N GLU A 557 -3.38 -11.96 26.88
CA GLU A 557 -4.63 -12.11 27.63
C GLU A 557 -5.61 -13.03 26.90
N ASN A 558 -5.79 -14.24 27.42
CA ASN A 558 -6.54 -15.31 26.78
C ASN A 558 -7.98 -14.94 26.38
N ASP A 559 -8.69 -14.16 27.19
CA ASP A 559 -10.06 -13.73 26.86
C ASP A 559 -10.09 -12.73 25.69
N LEU A 560 -9.08 -11.86 25.57
CA LEU A 560 -8.96 -10.94 24.44
C LEU A 560 -8.55 -11.68 23.16
N VAL A 561 -7.64 -12.66 23.27
CA VAL A 561 -7.28 -13.56 22.16
C VAL A 561 -8.52 -14.30 21.66
N GLU A 562 -9.37 -14.79 22.56
CA GLU A 562 -10.59 -15.50 22.19
C GLU A 562 -11.60 -14.59 21.46
N LEU A 563 -11.75 -13.33 21.89
CA LEU A 563 -12.60 -12.37 21.17
C LEU A 563 -12.11 -12.11 19.74
N SER A 564 -10.79 -12.06 19.54
CA SER A 564 -10.19 -11.95 18.21
C SER A 564 -10.41 -13.21 17.36
N ARG A 565 -10.27 -14.41 17.94
CA ARG A 565 -10.57 -15.68 17.26
C ARG A 565 -12.03 -15.76 16.81
N LEU A 566 -12.98 -15.35 17.67
CA LEU A 566 -14.40 -15.34 17.35
C LEU A 566 -14.74 -14.36 16.21
N ALA A 567 -14.04 -13.22 16.15
CA ALA A 567 -14.25 -12.22 15.10
C ALA A 567 -13.59 -12.58 13.75
N TYR A 568 -12.49 -13.34 13.76
CA TYR A 568 -11.62 -13.61 12.61
C TYR A 568 -12.37 -14.09 11.35
N GLY A 569 -13.33 -15.00 11.50
CA GLY A 569 -14.12 -15.51 10.37
C GLY A 569 -14.89 -14.39 9.64
N SER A 570 -15.48 -13.45 10.38
CA SER A 570 -16.17 -12.30 9.82
C SER A 570 -15.23 -11.20 9.32
N ASP A 571 -14.07 -11.04 9.96
CA ASP A 571 -13.05 -10.06 9.61
C ASP A 571 -12.42 -10.37 8.24
N THR A 572 -12.11 -11.64 8.00
CA THR A 572 -11.44 -12.11 6.77
C THR A 572 -12.36 -12.25 5.56
N GLY A 573 -13.69 -12.22 5.75
CA GLY A 573 -14.66 -12.53 4.69
C GLY A 573 -14.49 -11.67 3.43
N LYS A 574 -14.35 -10.35 3.61
CA LYS A 574 -14.14 -9.43 2.48
C LYS A 574 -12.82 -9.68 1.76
N ALA A 575 -11.75 -9.97 2.49
CA ALA A 575 -10.44 -10.24 1.87
C ALA A 575 -10.49 -11.55 1.07
N LYS A 576 -11.15 -12.60 1.58
CA LYS A 576 -11.38 -13.87 0.87
C LYS A 576 -12.09 -13.67 -0.46
N ASP A 577 -13.17 -12.88 -0.46
CA ASP A 577 -13.95 -12.58 -1.66
C ASP A 577 -13.15 -11.79 -2.70
N ASN A 578 -12.05 -11.14 -2.29
CA ASN A 578 -11.18 -10.33 -3.14
C ASN A 578 -9.77 -10.92 -3.27
N GLY A 579 -9.64 -12.24 -3.28
CA GLY A 579 -8.38 -12.94 -3.57
C GLY A 579 -7.27 -12.71 -2.54
N TRP A 580 -7.63 -12.41 -1.29
CA TRP A 580 -6.71 -12.08 -0.19
C TRP A 580 -5.91 -10.79 -0.40
N TYR A 581 -6.50 -9.78 -1.05
CA TYR A 581 -5.89 -8.46 -1.20
C TYR A 581 -6.59 -7.39 -0.34
N GLY A 582 -5.89 -6.89 0.68
CA GLY A 582 -6.21 -5.65 1.38
C GLY A 582 -5.80 -4.39 0.60
N ALA A 583 -6.58 -4.01 -0.40
CA ALA A 583 -6.22 -2.95 -1.35
C ALA A 583 -6.17 -1.50 -0.78
N PRO A 584 -7.14 -1.07 0.07
CA PRO A 584 -7.21 0.27 0.64
C PRO A 584 -5.99 0.83 1.43
N GLY A 585 -5.02 -0.01 1.79
CA GLY A 585 -3.76 0.43 2.39
C GLY A 585 -2.93 -0.72 2.95
N ILE A 586 -1.65 -0.77 2.60
CA ILE A 586 -0.84 -1.97 2.82
C ILE A 586 -0.66 -2.29 4.30
N GLY A 587 -0.55 -1.30 5.16
CA GLY A 587 -0.32 -1.42 6.60
C GLY A 587 -1.57 -1.75 7.39
N TYR A 588 -2.58 -0.87 7.36
CA TYR A 588 -3.78 -1.04 8.18
C TYR A 588 -4.85 -1.98 7.59
N ASP A 589 -4.73 -2.37 6.33
CA ASP A 589 -5.59 -3.38 5.68
C ASP A 589 -4.77 -4.68 5.53
N HIS A 590 -3.92 -4.78 4.50
CA HIS A 590 -3.24 -6.02 4.15
C HIS A 590 -2.34 -6.59 5.27
N SER A 591 -1.47 -5.76 5.84
CA SER A 591 -0.45 -6.20 6.80
C SER A 591 -1.06 -6.50 8.15
N MET A 592 -2.06 -5.75 8.61
CA MET A 592 -2.75 -6.07 9.87
C MET A 592 -3.50 -7.41 9.77
N LEU A 593 -4.16 -7.67 8.64
CA LEU A 593 -4.77 -8.97 8.37
C LEU A 593 -3.72 -10.09 8.35
N THR A 594 -2.59 -9.87 7.70
CA THR A 594 -1.45 -10.81 7.65
C THR A 594 -0.91 -11.10 9.05
N GLN A 595 -0.70 -10.06 9.87
CA GLN A 595 -0.27 -10.20 11.26
C GLN A 595 -1.26 -11.02 12.08
N ASN A 596 -2.57 -10.75 11.95
CA ASN A 596 -3.59 -11.50 12.66
C ASN A 596 -3.60 -12.98 12.25
N ALA A 597 -3.51 -13.29 10.95
CA ALA A 597 -3.44 -14.66 10.45
C ALA A 597 -2.19 -15.41 10.99
N LEU A 598 -1.03 -14.74 10.99
CA LEU A 598 0.21 -15.29 11.54
C LEU A 598 0.12 -15.52 13.06
N LEU A 599 -0.30 -14.52 13.82
CA LEU A 599 -0.35 -14.58 15.30
C LEU A 599 -1.41 -15.56 15.81
N SER A 600 -2.46 -15.80 15.03
CA SER A 600 -3.48 -16.81 15.31
C SER A 600 -3.17 -18.20 14.72
N ASP A 601 -2.02 -18.35 14.07
CA ASP A 601 -1.56 -19.59 13.43
C ASP A 601 -2.56 -20.15 12.38
N ASN A 602 -3.27 -19.29 11.67
CA ASN A 602 -4.09 -19.65 10.49
C ASN A 602 -3.21 -19.66 9.24
N MET A 603 -2.36 -20.68 9.10
CA MET A 603 -1.27 -20.71 8.13
C MET A 603 -1.72 -20.87 6.68
N SER A 604 -2.90 -21.43 6.40
CA SER A 604 -3.47 -21.42 5.06
C SER A 604 -3.72 -19.99 4.59
N ASP A 605 -4.34 -19.18 5.45
CA ASP A 605 -4.64 -17.77 5.16
C ASP A 605 -3.35 -16.94 5.17
N ALA A 606 -2.48 -17.14 6.17
CA ALA A 606 -1.23 -16.40 6.32
C ALA A 606 -0.26 -16.62 5.15
N SER A 607 -0.23 -17.82 4.56
CA SER A 607 0.59 -18.11 3.38
C SER A 607 0.15 -17.30 2.16
N ALA A 608 -1.16 -17.30 1.86
CA ALA A 608 -1.72 -16.51 0.76
C ALA A 608 -1.48 -15.00 0.97
N LEU A 609 -1.67 -14.53 2.20
CA LEU A 609 -1.43 -13.14 2.58
C LEU A 609 0.04 -12.74 2.46
N LEU A 610 1.00 -13.57 2.89
CA LEU A 610 2.43 -13.28 2.75
C LEU A 610 2.87 -13.24 1.29
N GLU A 611 2.40 -14.16 0.45
CA GLU A 611 2.69 -14.12 -0.99
C GLU A 611 2.08 -12.86 -1.65
N ASN A 612 0.85 -12.50 -1.29
CA ASN A 612 0.25 -11.28 -1.78
C ASN A 612 0.98 -10.03 -1.28
N LEU A 613 1.44 -9.98 -0.03
CA LEU A 613 2.27 -8.88 0.46
C LEU A 613 3.55 -8.73 -0.40
N CYS A 614 4.15 -9.84 -0.85
CA CYS A 614 5.26 -9.82 -1.80
C CYS A 614 4.84 -9.23 -3.15
N ARG A 615 3.67 -9.63 -3.70
CA ARG A 615 3.12 -9.06 -4.94
C ARG A 615 2.89 -7.55 -4.82
N LEU A 616 2.30 -7.12 -3.71
CA LEU A 616 1.98 -5.71 -3.45
C LEU A 616 3.22 -4.84 -3.25
N SER A 617 4.30 -5.42 -2.74
CA SER A 617 5.56 -4.73 -2.45
C SER A 617 6.58 -4.81 -3.60
N TYR A 618 6.22 -5.44 -4.73
CA TYR A 618 7.13 -5.68 -5.83
C TYR A 618 6.60 -5.18 -7.18
N ALA A 619 7.34 -4.28 -7.82
CA ALA A 619 7.04 -3.80 -9.17
C ALA A 619 8.34 -3.64 -9.98
N PRO A 620 8.81 -4.68 -10.69
CA PRO A 620 10.15 -4.71 -11.29
C PRO A 620 10.39 -3.70 -12.40
N ARG A 621 9.32 -3.22 -13.03
CA ARG A 621 9.37 -2.27 -14.15
C ARG A 621 9.23 -0.81 -13.70
N LEU A 622 8.95 -0.59 -12.41
CA LEU A 622 8.75 0.73 -11.81
C LEU A 622 9.95 1.14 -10.94
N PRO A 623 10.11 2.44 -10.63
CA PRO A 623 11.13 2.90 -9.70
C PRO A 623 11.04 2.19 -8.35
N GLU A 624 12.21 1.91 -7.76
CA GLU A 624 12.34 1.25 -6.45
C GLU A 624 11.49 -0.04 -6.35
N PRO A 625 11.89 -1.11 -7.07
CA PRO A 625 11.06 -2.30 -7.27
C PRO A 625 10.56 -2.97 -6.00
N TYR A 626 11.32 -2.92 -4.92
CA TYR A 626 11.04 -3.62 -3.65
C TYR A 626 10.44 -2.72 -2.56
N MET A 627 10.13 -1.47 -2.87
CA MET A 627 9.59 -0.53 -1.88
C MET A 627 8.08 -0.74 -1.71
N VAL A 628 7.62 -0.77 -0.45
CA VAL A 628 6.21 -0.91 -0.11
C VAL A 628 5.43 0.36 -0.50
N PRO A 629 4.37 0.28 -1.31
CA PRO A 629 3.51 1.43 -1.58
C PRO A 629 2.56 1.70 -0.42
N GLU A 630 1.94 2.87 -0.41
CA GLU A 630 0.96 3.19 0.63
C GLU A 630 -0.37 2.43 0.44
N GLY A 631 -0.84 2.37 -0.80
CA GLY A 631 -2.01 1.59 -1.19
C GLY A 631 -1.83 0.93 -2.54
N ILE A 632 -2.85 0.21 -2.97
CA ILE A 632 -2.83 -0.51 -4.25
C ILE A 632 -4.24 -0.59 -4.84
N SER A 633 -4.34 -0.72 -6.15
CA SER A 633 -5.55 -1.25 -6.78
C SER A 633 -5.23 -2.56 -7.49
N VAL A 634 -6.12 -3.54 -7.34
CA VAL A 634 -5.96 -4.90 -7.87
C VAL A 634 -7.12 -5.21 -8.80
N ASP A 635 -6.85 -5.30 -10.09
CA ASP A 635 -7.79 -5.84 -11.07
C ASP A 635 -7.62 -7.36 -11.12
N LEU A 636 -8.48 -8.07 -10.39
CA LEU A 636 -8.46 -9.54 -10.34
C LEU A 636 -8.87 -10.19 -11.67
N GLU A 637 -9.67 -9.52 -12.49
CA GLU A 637 -10.13 -10.07 -13.77
C GLU A 637 -8.99 -10.11 -14.78
N ASN A 638 -8.15 -9.07 -14.78
CA ASN A 638 -7.04 -8.92 -15.72
C ASN A 638 -5.66 -9.22 -15.10
N GLY A 639 -5.59 -9.55 -13.81
CA GLY A 639 -4.34 -9.84 -13.09
C GLY A 639 -3.42 -8.62 -12.98
N ILE A 640 -3.96 -7.41 -12.83
CA ILE A 640 -3.20 -6.15 -12.81
C ILE A 640 -3.07 -5.63 -11.39
N ILE A 641 -1.85 -5.27 -11.01
CA ILE A 641 -1.54 -4.61 -9.74
C ILE A 641 -0.96 -3.23 -10.02
N ARG A 642 -1.54 -2.21 -9.38
CA ARG A 642 -1.19 -0.79 -9.60
C ARG A 642 -0.89 -0.09 -8.27
N ARG A 643 0.30 0.48 -8.15
CA ARG A 643 0.76 1.25 -6.98
C ARG A 643 -0.03 2.54 -6.77
N GLN A 644 -0.11 2.96 -5.51
CA GLN A 644 -0.88 4.13 -5.08
C GLN A 644 -0.29 4.79 -3.83
N GLY A 645 -0.51 6.10 -3.71
CA GLY A 645 -0.08 6.94 -2.59
C GLY A 645 1.42 7.27 -2.59
N ASP A 646 1.89 7.69 -1.43
CA ASP A 646 3.30 7.95 -1.13
C ASP A 646 4.10 6.63 -1.09
N LEU A 647 5.12 6.52 -1.94
CA LEU A 647 5.94 5.31 -1.95
C LEU A 647 6.74 5.22 -0.65
N GLY A 648 6.75 4.06 -0.01
CA GLY A 648 7.45 3.83 1.25
C GLY A 648 6.80 4.52 2.45
N ASN A 649 5.55 5.01 2.39
CA ASN A 649 4.91 5.67 3.54
C ASN A 649 5.16 4.94 4.87
N LEU A 650 5.51 5.69 5.93
CA LEU A 650 6.12 5.15 7.15
C LEU A 650 5.31 4.03 7.82
N VAL A 651 4.00 4.23 8.04
CA VAL A 651 3.19 3.20 8.72
C VAL A 651 3.07 1.95 7.85
N GLN A 652 2.93 2.14 6.55
CA GLN A 652 2.66 1.08 5.57
C GLN A 652 3.88 0.16 5.46
N GLN A 653 5.08 0.73 5.31
CA GLN A 653 6.32 -0.05 5.31
C GLN A 653 6.62 -0.69 6.67
N ALA A 654 6.29 -0.03 7.79
CA ALA A 654 6.58 -0.54 9.13
C ALA A 654 5.74 -1.79 9.43
N GLU A 655 4.46 -1.76 9.08
CA GLU A 655 3.55 -2.90 9.23
C GLU A 655 3.95 -4.08 8.32
N ALA A 656 4.35 -3.80 7.08
CA ALA A 656 4.85 -4.83 6.18
C ALA A 656 6.10 -5.52 6.75
N LEU A 657 7.06 -4.74 7.26
CA LEU A 657 8.25 -5.27 7.93
C LEU A 657 7.88 -6.14 9.16
N LYS A 658 6.89 -5.73 9.96
CA LYS A 658 6.40 -6.56 11.08
C LYS A 658 5.86 -7.91 10.64
N CYS A 659 5.14 -7.99 9.51
CA CYS A 659 4.70 -9.27 8.95
C CYS A 659 5.87 -10.22 8.71
N TYR A 660 6.94 -9.71 8.07
CA TYR A 660 8.15 -10.49 7.82
C TYR A 660 8.90 -10.83 9.12
N ALA A 661 8.92 -9.95 10.13
CA ALA A 661 9.50 -10.24 11.44
C ALA A 661 8.75 -11.36 12.18
N ILE A 662 7.41 -11.36 12.13
CA ILE A 662 6.58 -12.42 12.73
C ILE A 662 6.76 -13.73 11.97
N ALA A 663 6.85 -13.70 10.64
CA ALA A 663 7.15 -14.88 9.82
C ALA A 663 8.54 -15.45 10.13
N ALA A 664 9.55 -14.57 10.31
CA ALA A 664 10.90 -14.95 10.72
C ALA A 664 10.92 -15.59 12.11
N GLY A 665 10.07 -15.12 13.03
CA GLY A 665 9.69 -15.84 14.25
C GLY A 665 10.53 -15.56 15.48
N VAL A 666 11.50 -14.64 15.46
CA VAL A 666 12.23 -14.23 16.67
C VAL A 666 11.31 -13.34 17.52
N SER A 667 10.67 -13.92 18.52
CA SER A 667 9.76 -13.18 19.39
C SER A 667 10.53 -12.25 20.34
N PRO A 668 10.04 -11.02 20.58
CA PRO A 668 10.51 -10.19 21.68
C PRO A 668 10.54 -10.97 23.00
N VAL A 669 11.62 -10.83 23.77
CA VAL A 669 11.82 -11.58 25.03
C VAL A 669 10.82 -11.11 26.08
N LEU A 670 10.04 -12.06 26.61
CA LEU A 670 9.13 -11.88 27.72
C LEU A 670 9.65 -12.64 28.94
N GLY A 671 9.79 -11.96 30.08
CA GLY A 671 10.49 -12.52 31.23
C GLY A 671 11.96 -12.76 30.89
N SER A 672 12.43 -14.00 31.03
CA SER A 672 13.77 -14.44 30.66
C SER A 672 13.78 -15.58 29.62
N THR A 673 12.67 -15.78 28.89
CA THR A 673 12.57 -16.82 27.85
C THR A 673 12.61 -16.21 26.46
N LEU A 674 13.52 -16.70 25.62
CA LEU A 674 13.53 -16.44 24.18
C LEU A 674 12.72 -17.52 23.46
N LYS A 675 11.77 -17.09 22.62
CA LYS A 675 10.97 -17.99 21.77
C LYS A 675 11.30 -17.75 20.30
N LEU A 676 11.72 -18.80 19.61
CA LEU A 676 11.88 -18.83 18.15
C LEU A 676 10.70 -19.61 17.55
N MET A 677 9.84 -18.93 16.81
CA MET A 677 8.56 -19.44 16.31
C MET A 677 8.34 -19.09 14.83
N PRO A 678 9.16 -19.63 13.89
CA PRO A 678 9.00 -19.33 12.48
C PRO A 678 7.62 -19.77 11.97
N ARG A 679 7.03 -18.93 11.12
CA ARG A 679 5.71 -19.16 10.49
C ARG A 679 5.88 -19.04 8.98
N LEU A 680 6.56 -20.03 8.42
CA LEU A 680 6.97 -20.02 7.02
C LEU A 680 5.82 -20.56 6.14
N PRO A 681 5.50 -19.88 5.02
CA PRO A 681 4.69 -20.47 3.95
C PRO A 681 5.34 -21.74 3.38
N GLU A 682 4.54 -22.55 2.68
CA GLU A 682 5.03 -23.78 2.05
C GLU A 682 6.23 -23.52 1.15
N ASN A 683 7.24 -24.40 1.25
CA ASN A 683 8.51 -24.32 0.53
C ASN A 683 9.40 -23.11 0.88
N TRP A 684 9.06 -22.30 1.88
CA TRP A 684 9.95 -21.23 2.33
C TRP A 684 11.03 -21.76 3.27
N SER A 685 12.20 -21.15 3.22
CA SER A 685 13.27 -21.34 4.20
C SER A 685 13.81 -19.98 4.62
N ILE A 686 14.26 -19.88 5.87
CA ILE A 686 14.87 -18.68 6.40
C ILE A 686 16.32 -18.96 6.83
N PHE A 687 17.21 -18.08 6.42
CA PHE A 687 18.51 -17.87 7.05
C PHE A 687 18.54 -16.48 7.66
N ALA A 688 18.91 -16.40 8.92
CA ALA A 688 18.98 -15.15 9.63
C ALA A 688 20.28 -15.06 10.43
N LYS A 689 20.88 -13.87 10.45
CA LYS A 689 22.15 -13.59 11.12
C LYS A 689 22.10 -12.23 11.80
N ASP A 690 22.71 -12.15 12.99
CA ASP A 690 22.82 -10.95 13.80
C ASP A 690 21.44 -10.34 14.10
N VAL A 691 20.41 -11.19 14.26
CA VAL A 691 19.07 -10.73 14.64
C VAL A 691 19.09 -10.40 16.13
N PRO A 692 18.72 -9.18 16.53
CA PRO A 692 18.76 -8.77 17.93
C PRO A 692 17.81 -9.60 18.79
N VAL A 693 18.28 -9.99 19.97
CA VAL A 693 17.49 -10.65 21.01
C VAL A 693 17.76 -9.99 22.36
N GLY A 694 16.81 -10.13 23.27
CA GLY A 694 16.96 -9.65 24.64
C GLY A 694 16.51 -8.20 24.87
N GLY A 695 16.42 -7.85 26.15
CA GLY A 695 15.88 -6.57 26.60
C GLY A 695 16.87 -5.41 26.52
N ASP A 696 18.18 -5.58 26.49
CA ASP A 696 19.10 -4.42 26.34
C ASP A 696 19.67 -4.28 24.92
N GLY A 697 19.18 -5.10 23.99
CA GLY A 697 19.64 -5.15 22.59
C GLY A 697 21.09 -5.62 22.44
N SER A 698 21.71 -6.20 23.48
CA SER A 698 23.08 -6.69 23.41
C SER A 698 23.19 -8.10 22.85
N GLY A 699 22.13 -8.90 22.90
CA GLY A 699 22.12 -10.27 22.44
C GLY A 699 21.79 -10.41 20.95
N TYR A 700 22.31 -11.47 20.33
CA TYR A 700 22.03 -11.78 18.93
C TYR A 700 21.76 -13.27 18.70
N ILE A 701 20.90 -13.59 17.73
CA ILE A 701 20.68 -14.95 17.23
C ILE A 701 21.04 -15.05 15.74
N ASP A 702 21.74 -16.14 15.42
CA ASP A 702 21.86 -16.65 14.05
C ASP A 702 21.05 -17.94 13.97
N TYR A 703 20.27 -18.13 12.91
CA TYR A 703 19.52 -19.37 12.75
C TYR A 703 19.18 -19.70 11.28
N ILE A 704 18.96 -20.99 11.05
CA ILE A 704 18.41 -21.54 9.81
C ILE A 704 17.21 -22.40 10.17
N VAL A 705 16.09 -22.17 9.48
CA VAL A 705 14.90 -23.03 9.57
C VAL A 705 14.32 -23.23 8.17
N THR A 706 13.99 -24.46 7.84
CA THR A 706 13.30 -24.81 6.59
C THR A 706 11.83 -25.10 6.86
N TYR A 707 10.98 -24.96 5.84
CA TYR A 707 9.62 -25.49 5.90
C TYR A 707 9.63 -27.01 6.16
N PRO A 708 8.65 -27.57 6.90
CA PRO A 708 8.53 -29.01 7.10
C PRO A 708 8.42 -29.77 5.79
N ALA A 709 9.19 -30.85 5.63
CA ALA A 709 9.16 -31.69 4.43
C ALA A 709 9.41 -33.16 4.80
N GLU A 710 8.75 -34.07 4.08
CA GLU A 710 8.95 -35.52 4.22
C GLU A 710 8.79 -36.05 5.66
N GLY A 711 7.91 -35.43 6.45
CA GLY A 711 7.66 -35.81 7.84
C GLY A 711 8.74 -35.35 8.83
N ALA A 712 9.64 -34.46 8.43
CA ALA A 712 10.66 -33.88 9.29
C ALA A 712 10.77 -32.35 9.15
N GLN A 713 11.33 -31.70 10.17
CA GLN A 713 11.77 -30.31 10.10
C GLN A 713 13.03 -30.14 10.93
N ILE A 714 13.98 -29.35 10.43
CA ILE A 714 15.26 -29.08 11.09
C ILE A 714 15.44 -27.59 11.34
N ALA A 715 16.15 -27.29 12.42
CA ALA A 715 16.57 -25.95 12.80
C ALA A 715 18.01 -25.98 13.33
N GLN A 716 18.76 -24.94 13.00
CA GLN A 716 20.07 -24.67 13.58
C GLN A 716 20.04 -23.27 14.16
N PHE A 717 20.63 -23.07 15.34
CA PHE A 717 20.76 -21.73 15.89
C PHE A 717 22.00 -21.57 16.76
N MET A 718 22.45 -20.33 16.89
CA MET A 718 23.54 -19.92 17.78
C MET A 718 23.15 -18.59 18.42
N LEU A 719 23.45 -18.44 19.71
CA LEU A 719 23.17 -17.21 20.45
C LEU A 719 24.45 -16.55 20.94
N ARG A 720 24.53 -15.23 20.85
CA ARG A 720 25.63 -14.42 21.40
C ARG A 720 25.07 -13.42 22.41
N ASP A 721 25.86 -13.11 23.43
CA ASP A 721 25.55 -12.07 24.42
C ASP A 721 24.16 -12.19 25.07
N THR A 722 23.89 -13.36 25.67
CA THR A 722 22.56 -13.80 26.13
C THR A 722 22.17 -13.26 27.50
N LYS A 723 22.61 -12.05 27.86
CA LYS A 723 22.36 -11.48 29.18
C LYS A 723 20.85 -11.30 29.40
N GLY A 724 20.34 -11.84 30.50
CA GLY A 724 18.92 -11.78 30.84
C GLY A 724 18.03 -12.80 30.10
N ILE A 725 18.62 -13.76 29.40
CA ILE A 725 17.93 -14.91 28.80
C ILE A 725 18.35 -16.18 29.55
N ASP A 726 17.40 -16.84 30.19
CA ASP A 726 17.62 -18.06 31.00
C ASP A 726 17.20 -19.33 30.25
N SER A 727 16.27 -19.22 29.29
CA SER A 727 15.72 -20.35 28.54
C SER A 727 15.44 -19.99 27.08
N VAL A 728 15.61 -20.98 26.19
CA VAL A 728 15.31 -20.89 24.76
C VAL A 728 14.29 -21.97 24.40
N LYS A 729 13.21 -21.57 23.74
CA LYS A 729 12.21 -22.49 23.19
C LYS A 729 12.08 -22.32 21.69
N LEU A 730 12.05 -23.43 20.96
CA LEU A 730 11.79 -23.46 19.52
C LEU A 730 10.43 -24.11 19.24
N ARG A 731 9.66 -23.51 18.33
CA ARG A 731 8.41 -24.08 17.82
C ARG A 731 8.56 -24.53 16.37
N PHE A 732 8.19 -25.77 16.10
CA PHE A 732 8.20 -26.41 14.78
C PHE A 732 6.78 -26.53 14.23
N GLY A 733 6.67 -26.49 12.91
CA GLY A 733 5.43 -26.43 12.15
C GLY A 733 5.47 -25.35 11.04
N PRO A 734 4.33 -25.12 10.36
CA PRO A 734 3.06 -25.80 10.56
C PRO A 734 3.07 -27.26 10.06
N PHE A 735 2.58 -28.19 10.88
CA PHE A 735 2.37 -29.58 10.48
C PHE A 735 0.91 -29.86 10.10
N PRO A 736 0.63 -30.89 9.28
CA PRO A 736 -0.74 -31.30 8.94
C PRO A 736 -1.62 -31.52 10.18
N LYS A 737 -2.90 -31.15 10.10
CA LYS A 737 -3.85 -31.26 11.23
C LYS A 737 -4.04 -32.68 11.77
N ASP A 738 -3.78 -33.70 10.96
CA ASP A 738 -3.86 -35.11 11.34
C ASP A 738 -2.56 -35.64 11.98
N THR A 739 -1.55 -34.79 12.22
CA THR A 739 -0.35 -35.16 12.95
C THR A 739 -0.69 -35.49 14.41
N LEU A 740 -0.43 -36.73 14.81
CA LEU A 740 -0.73 -37.25 16.16
C LEU A 740 0.54 -37.48 16.99
N PHE A 741 1.68 -37.69 16.34
CA PHE A 741 2.94 -38.04 16.96
C PHE A 741 4.05 -37.12 16.49
N ALA A 742 4.93 -36.76 17.43
CA ALA A 742 6.18 -36.06 17.14
C ALA A 742 7.28 -36.56 18.08
N SER A 743 8.52 -36.51 17.60
CA SER A 743 9.71 -36.77 18.42
C SER A 743 10.78 -35.74 18.06
N ALA A 744 11.51 -35.28 19.07
CA ALA A 744 12.54 -34.26 18.90
C ALA A 744 13.91 -34.76 19.34
N LYS A 745 14.95 -34.32 18.61
CA LYS A 745 16.35 -34.41 19.01
C LYS A 745 16.97 -33.03 19.11
N LEU A 746 17.76 -32.82 20.15
CA LEU A 746 18.63 -31.67 20.36
C LEU A 746 20.06 -32.19 20.48
N ASP A 747 20.92 -31.80 19.54
CA ASP A 747 22.31 -32.26 19.45
C ASP A 747 22.43 -33.80 19.53
N ASP A 748 21.65 -34.49 18.68
CA ASP A 748 21.51 -35.95 18.60
C ASP A 748 20.90 -36.67 19.83
N ALA A 749 20.65 -35.96 20.92
CA ALA A 749 19.99 -36.48 22.11
C ALA A 749 18.47 -36.31 22.01
N PHE A 750 17.72 -37.36 22.38
CA PHE A 750 16.26 -37.26 22.49
C PHE A 750 15.87 -36.29 23.60
N VAL A 751 14.94 -35.39 23.29
CA VAL A 751 14.39 -34.42 24.25
C VAL A 751 12.86 -34.48 24.24
N PRO A 752 12.21 -34.17 25.37
CA PRO A 752 10.76 -34.02 25.41
C PRO A 752 10.30 -32.92 24.45
N CYS A 753 9.15 -33.13 23.81
CA CYS A 753 8.49 -32.12 23.00
C CYS A 753 6.99 -32.09 23.29
N GLU A 754 6.39 -30.91 23.16
CA GLU A 754 4.96 -30.69 23.40
C GLU A 754 4.24 -30.45 22.07
N ILE A 755 3.32 -31.34 21.73
CA ILE A 755 2.47 -31.21 20.54
C ILE A 755 1.18 -30.46 20.89
N GLY A 756 0.77 -29.53 20.04
CA GLY A 756 -0.46 -28.77 20.24
C GLY A 756 -1.06 -28.26 18.93
N ILE A 757 -2.37 -28.07 18.93
CA ILE A 757 -3.09 -27.43 17.81
C ILE A 757 -3.20 -25.94 18.10
N SER A 758 -2.86 -25.12 17.11
CA SER A 758 -3.10 -23.67 17.13
C SER A 758 -3.52 -23.23 15.73
N GLY A 759 -4.59 -22.43 15.68
CA GLY A 759 -5.21 -22.00 14.42
C GLY A 759 -5.64 -23.20 13.55
N ASP A 760 -5.06 -23.29 12.37
CA ASP A 760 -5.35 -24.35 11.40
C ASP A 760 -4.25 -25.41 11.28
N SER A 761 -3.31 -25.46 12.23
CA SER A 761 -2.11 -26.30 12.10
C SER A 761 -1.72 -26.98 13.41
N VAL A 762 -0.94 -28.06 13.31
CA VAL A 762 -0.27 -28.68 14.46
C VAL A 762 1.13 -28.09 14.62
N TRP A 763 1.54 -27.88 15.86
CA TRP A 763 2.83 -27.31 16.24
C TRP A 763 3.51 -28.16 17.31
N VAL A 764 4.84 -28.15 17.32
CA VAL A 764 5.64 -28.86 18.31
C VAL A 764 6.62 -27.92 18.97
N TRP A 765 6.54 -27.82 20.30
CA TRP A 765 7.49 -27.07 21.11
C TRP A 765 8.63 -27.96 21.60
N VAL A 766 9.85 -27.45 21.53
CA VAL A 766 11.07 -28.07 22.05
C VAL A 766 11.76 -27.07 22.98
N ASP A 767 11.97 -27.47 24.23
CA ASP A 767 12.78 -26.71 25.18
C ASP A 767 14.26 -26.99 24.92
N CYS A 768 15.00 -25.96 24.50
CA CYS A 768 16.42 -26.07 24.17
C CYS A 768 17.33 -25.75 25.38
N GLY A 769 16.73 -25.46 26.53
CA GLY A 769 17.41 -25.15 27.78
C GLY A 769 18.11 -23.79 27.75
N VAL A 770 19.26 -23.74 28.41
CA VAL A 770 20.05 -22.51 28.61
C VAL A 770 20.68 -22.05 27.30
N PRO A 771 20.75 -20.74 27.02
CA PRO A 771 21.43 -20.23 25.84
C PRO A 771 22.88 -20.71 25.72
N SER A 772 23.32 -20.93 24.49
CA SER A 772 24.68 -21.40 24.18
C SER A 772 25.28 -20.58 23.04
N ALA A 773 26.57 -20.26 23.18
CA ALA A 773 27.40 -19.68 22.13
C ALA A 773 27.88 -20.72 21.09
N GLN A 774 27.62 -22.01 21.33
CA GLN A 774 27.84 -23.06 20.35
C GLN A 774 26.59 -23.24 19.48
N GLU A 775 26.80 -23.62 18.23
CA GLU A 775 25.71 -24.05 17.34
C GLU A 775 24.93 -25.19 17.99
N ARG A 776 23.60 -25.06 18.01
CA ARG A 776 22.66 -26.08 18.47
C ARG A 776 21.88 -26.60 17.27
N ARG A 777 21.65 -27.91 17.24
CA ARG A 777 20.94 -28.60 16.15
C ARG A 777 19.68 -29.24 16.69
N VAL A 778 18.54 -28.89 16.11
CA VAL A 778 17.23 -29.41 16.52
C VAL A 778 16.54 -30.03 15.32
N ALA A 779 16.10 -31.27 15.48
CA ALA A 779 15.31 -31.97 14.48
C ALA A 779 14.02 -32.47 15.11
N VAL A 780 12.91 -32.31 14.40
CA VAL A 780 11.61 -32.88 14.75
C VAL A 780 11.18 -33.80 13.62
N ILE A 781 10.83 -35.04 13.95
CA ILE A 781 10.08 -35.94 13.06
C ILE A 781 8.62 -35.98 13.52
N TYR A 782 7.70 -36.06 12.57
CA TYR A 782 6.26 -36.03 12.83
C TYR A 782 5.50 -37.00 11.92
N GLY A 783 4.31 -37.41 12.37
CA GLY A 783 3.45 -38.34 11.63
C GLY A 783 2.10 -38.56 12.28
N ASN A 784 1.22 -39.25 11.57
CA ASN A 784 -0.10 -39.66 12.06
C ASN A 784 -0.12 -41.08 12.66
N ASP A 785 0.95 -41.87 12.47
CA ASP A 785 1.14 -43.20 13.06
C ASP A 785 2.59 -43.36 13.56
N VAL A 786 2.75 -43.74 14.83
CA VAL A 786 4.05 -43.99 15.47
C VAL A 786 4.88 -45.06 14.75
N ASN A 787 4.23 -46.02 14.08
CA ASN A 787 4.92 -47.09 13.36
C ASN A 787 5.43 -46.66 11.98
N ASN A 788 5.02 -45.48 11.50
CA ASN A 788 5.35 -44.96 10.17
C ASN A 788 6.05 -43.59 10.24
N MET A 789 6.72 -43.30 11.35
CA MET A 789 7.56 -42.10 11.47
C MET A 789 8.75 -42.19 10.52
N PRO A 790 9.17 -41.10 9.88
CA PRO A 790 10.31 -41.11 8.98
C PRO A 790 11.63 -41.34 9.73
N GLY A 791 12.68 -41.65 8.98
CA GLY A 791 14.04 -41.66 9.50
C GLY A 791 14.48 -40.26 9.96
N TRP A 792 15.50 -40.21 10.82
CA TRP A 792 16.07 -38.94 11.26
C TRP A 792 16.83 -38.26 10.10
N PRO A 793 16.68 -36.94 9.91
CA PRO A 793 17.45 -36.22 8.90
C PRO A 793 18.95 -36.27 9.22
N GLU A 794 19.75 -36.67 8.22
CA GLU A 794 21.22 -36.75 8.34
C GLU A 794 21.91 -35.52 7.74
N ASN A 795 21.25 -34.84 6.79
CA ASN A 795 21.78 -33.66 6.12
C ASN A 795 21.43 -32.39 6.90
N TRP A 796 22.45 -31.60 7.16
CA TRP A 796 22.37 -30.32 7.85
C TRP A 796 22.88 -29.22 6.91
N ASN A 797 22.21 -28.08 6.90
CA ASN A 797 22.69 -26.92 6.14
C ASN A 797 23.94 -26.33 6.82
N GLU A 798 24.89 -25.76 6.06
CA GLU A 798 25.99 -25.01 6.68
C GLU A 798 25.59 -23.55 6.88
N MET A 799 25.74 -23.03 8.10
CA MET A 799 25.50 -21.60 8.40
C MET A 799 26.40 -20.65 7.59
N SER A 800 27.54 -21.13 7.05
CA SER A 800 28.54 -20.30 6.38
C SER A 800 28.27 -20.01 4.90
N ASP A 801 27.46 -20.84 4.23
CA ASP A 801 27.26 -20.78 2.78
C ASP A 801 26.28 -19.69 2.32
N PHE A 802 25.42 -19.20 3.21
CA PHE A 802 24.31 -18.30 2.84
C PHE A 802 24.65 -16.80 2.95
N GLY A 803 25.87 -16.44 3.35
CA GLY A 803 26.29 -15.04 3.55
C GLY A 803 27.53 -14.56 2.78
N ASN A 804 28.27 -15.48 2.14
CA ASN A 804 29.45 -15.17 1.32
C ASN A 804 29.15 -15.16 -0.19
N SER A 805 27.91 -15.45 -0.58
CA SER A 805 27.48 -15.41 -1.97
C SER A 805 27.28 -13.96 -2.45
N ASN A 806 28.40 -13.33 -2.83
CA ASN A 806 28.42 -12.52 -4.06
C ASN A 806 28.11 -13.37 -5.31
N ASN A 807 27.91 -14.69 -5.16
CA ASN A 807 27.34 -15.55 -6.18
C ASN A 807 25.84 -15.17 -6.30
N SER A 808 25.38 -14.47 -7.33
CA SER A 808 25.44 -14.97 -8.70
C SER A 808 25.55 -16.49 -8.76
N HIS A 809 24.69 -17.22 -8.03
CA HIS A 809 24.22 -18.47 -8.60
C HIS A 809 23.43 -18.04 -9.84
N SER A 810 24.17 -17.93 -10.95
CA SER A 810 23.63 -18.39 -12.20
C SER A 810 23.07 -19.78 -11.88
N LEU A 811 21.76 -19.85 -11.66
CA LEU A 811 21.01 -20.99 -12.15
C LEU A 811 21.58 -21.21 -13.54
N SER A 812 22.28 -22.32 -13.73
CA SER A 812 22.74 -22.76 -15.04
C SER A 812 21.52 -23.17 -15.87
N HIS A 813 20.53 -22.29 -15.99
CA HIS A 813 19.82 -22.18 -17.23
C HIS A 813 20.69 -21.32 -18.12
N LYS A 814 21.33 -21.98 -19.09
CA LYS A 814 21.75 -21.34 -20.33
C LYS A 814 20.53 -20.62 -20.94
N HIS A 815 20.22 -19.43 -20.45
CA HIS A 815 19.34 -18.50 -21.15
C HIS A 815 20.19 -17.88 -22.24
N ASN A 816 20.04 -18.44 -23.44
CA ASN A 816 20.50 -17.86 -24.68
C ASN A 816 19.83 -16.49 -24.91
N TYR A 817 20.28 -15.46 -24.22
CA TYR A 817 19.94 -14.06 -24.57
C TYR A 817 20.56 -13.65 -25.92
N THR A 818 21.47 -14.46 -26.48
CA THR A 818 21.94 -14.34 -27.86
C THR A 818 20.98 -14.96 -28.87
N ALA A 819 20.06 -15.87 -28.50
CA ALA A 819 19.19 -16.52 -29.48
C ALA A 819 18.00 -15.65 -29.91
N VAL A 820 17.44 -14.78 -29.06
CA VAL A 820 16.31 -13.93 -29.46
C VAL A 820 16.76 -12.76 -30.35
N ILE A 821 17.96 -12.22 -30.11
CA ILE A 821 18.57 -11.19 -30.98
C ILE A 821 19.10 -11.79 -32.29
N VAL A 822 19.61 -13.03 -32.28
CA VAL A 822 20.03 -13.73 -33.51
C VAL A 822 18.85 -14.26 -34.33
N ILE A 823 17.70 -14.59 -33.72
CA ILE A 823 16.49 -14.99 -34.45
C ILE A 823 15.79 -13.76 -35.07
N ALA A 824 15.80 -12.60 -34.40
CA ALA A 824 15.34 -11.34 -35.00
C ALA A 824 16.27 -10.83 -36.11
N ALA A 825 17.60 -10.98 -35.95
CA ALA A 825 18.57 -10.62 -36.99
C ALA A 825 18.57 -11.62 -38.18
N ALA A 826 18.30 -12.91 -37.95
CA ALA A 826 18.18 -13.92 -39.00
C ALA A 826 16.90 -13.75 -39.83
N ALA A 827 15.79 -13.29 -39.23
CA ALA A 827 14.55 -12.97 -39.96
C ALA A 827 14.70 -11.71 -40.86
N VAL A 828 15.54 -10.75 -40.46
CA VAL A 828 15.87 -9.57 -41.26
C VAL A 828 16.92 -9.88 -42.35
N LEU A 829 17.84 -10.82 -42.12
CA LEU A 829 18.80 -11.28 -43.14
C LEU A 829 18.17 -12.24 -44.17
N LEU A 830 17.14 -13.02 -43.80
CA LEU A 830 16.39 -13.88 -44.73
C LEU A 830 15.46 -13.11 -45.68
N THR A 831 15.05 -11.89 -45.31
CA THR A 831 14.28 -11.00 -46.21
C THR A 831 15.18 -10.13 -47.09
N ALA A 832 16.41 -9.83 -46.68
CA ALA A 832 17.41 -9.12 -47.50
C ALA A 832 18.12 -10.02 -48.55
N ALA A 833 18.14 -11.35 -48.35
CA ALA A 833 18.70 -12.30 -49.31
C ALA A 833 17.71 -12.78 -50.40
N ALA A 834 16.42 -12.44 -50.29
CA ALA A 834 15.38 -12.84 -51.25
C ALA A 834 15.24 -11.90 -52.46
N ILE A 835 15.99 -10.80 -52.52
CA ILE A 835 15.87 -9.78 -53.59
C ILE A 835 16.88 -9.94 -54.76
N PRO A 836 18.04 -10.64 -54.64
CA PRO A 836 18.86 -10.94 -55.84
C PRO A 836 18.50 -12.25 -56.56
N ALA A 837 17.70 -13.14 -55.96
CA ALA A 837 17.44 -14.48 -56.53
C ALA A 837 16.39 -14.50 -57.67
N VAL A 838 15.67 -13.39 -57.91
CA VAL A 838 14.68 -13.27 -59.00
C VAL A 838 15.28 -12.70 -60.30
N LEU A 839 16.55 -12.26 -60.30
CA LEU A 839 17.19 -11.66 -61.49
C LEU A 839 18.26 -12.53 -62.18
N ILE A 840 18.55 -13.74 -61.69
CA ILE A 840 19.55 -14.64 -62.30
C ILE A 840 18.94 -16.02 -62.62
N LEU A 841 17.79 -16.09 -63.31
CA LEU A 841 17.33 -17.32 -63.99
C LEU A 841 16.45 -17.02 -65.22
N LYS A 842 16.80 -15.97 -65.97
CA LYS A 842 16.23 -15.70 -67.31
C LYS A 842 17.33 -15.52 -68.37
N LYS A 843 18.19 -16.52 -68.54
CA LYS A 843 18.99 -16.69 -69.78
C LYS A 843 19.64 -18.08 -69.87
N LYS A 844 19.03 -18.96 -70.66
CA LYS A 844 19.52 -20.19 -71.36
C LYS A 844 18.32 -21.15 -71.37
N GLY A 845 17.62 -21.47 -72.45
CA GLY A 845 17.87 -21.37 -73.89
C GLY A 845 17.27 -22.64 -74.49
N HIS A 846 16.07 -22.55 -75.08
CA HIS A 846 15.46 -23.62 -75.89
C HIS A 846 16.31 -23.89 -77.14
N ARG A 847 16.49 -25.17 -77.48
CA ARG A 847 16.75 -25.69 -78.83
C ARG A 847 15.84 -26.92 -79.03
N SER A 848 15.11 -26.90 -80.16
CA SER A 848 14.57 -28.02 -80.99
C SER A 848 14.26 -29.35 -80.29
N GLU A 849 13.06 -29.92 -80.37
CA GLU A 849 12.15 -30.12 -81.52
C GLU A 849 10.67 -30.03 -81.10
#